data_AF-A0A2L2YEZ8-F1
#
_entry.id   AF-A0A2L2YEZ8-F1
#
_cell.length_a   1.000
_cell.length_b   1.000
_cell.length_c   1.000
_cell.angle_alpha   90.00
_cell.angle_beta   90.00
_cell.angle_gamma   90.00
#
_symmetry.space_group_name_H-M   'P 1'
#
loop_
_entity.id
_entity.type
_entity.pdbx_description
1 polymer ?
#
loop_
_entity_poly.entity_id
_entity_poly.type
_entity_poly.pdbx_seq_one_letter_code
_entity_poly.pdbx_strand_id
1 'polypeptide(L)'
;MSSYNIPERDFMRCFRKALSVPFLLNNVCSTNIQEFVTSYAASLGCTEKSFFFPLLTCAASCMGTESYLEIINHWIEPPIVWTLVIAPKSLLRVDVAEHVKQHLLKAQNDTWVLHKNEDTKDYLKKFLFDIFTLEQLQEMLKLSNGHGIAIYNSARSLHKNMLEPVEADIMLRLHSGLAWFQDSRVSRSTVTKTRVNFAIISTPAAVHQTLTSAPNFKELFHQSFLLTCTEDSHAKFNQISEVNNSDKLVEIFTSLIKLHCSHGPIVYKLSAEGKEKFSEIHDELTDKAKQMARKNADKVFQPALSYLGRLTLILHVLDNVIDSINYQIPVSHLTWNTEISANTVWHARELLSHFIEQRHALMEELKFPSQSGAPTPPIEVVDGQNRVVSRNMLTPPQRSPQNVMMRSNNSVNTVNPVNNVRRNILNNSRVRQPVRNYQPPLPLNSTVVEPIIQSVRSNAIPATQTIPFNPIITNCETLNNNLNTELNLPTALSVSRSEDQADQAIPVLLSRAPNTSISDISKEDFIRTQRNSLKKLLKHTTGEITPSRCVQLKLTPDATASDETQRYTQNFSRLFLKRLELFGFGICEGANNGNKRHFVFKKKKFSALGDDQRQILNDLNISEVEYNKCFTSVSIENEQNGKVVCLE
;
A
#
# COMPACT_ATOMS: atom_id res chain seq x y z
N MET A 1 29.24 1.79 4.84
CA MET A 1 28.47 1.67 6.10
C MET A 1 28.74 0.28 6.68
N SER A 2 28.89 0.14 7.99
CA SER A 2 28.92 -1.18 8.64
C SER A 2 27.49 -1.74 8.75
N SER A 3 27.30 -3.00 8.38
CA SER A 3 26.04 -3.73 8.55
C SER A 3 25.83 -4.10 10.02
N TYR A 4 25.36 -3.12 10.81
CA TYR A 4 24.93 -3.33 12.19
C TYR A 4 23.68 -4.22 12.24
N ASN A 5 23.89 -5.53 12.18
CA ASN A 5 22.89 -6.54 12.47
C ASN A 5 22.55 -6.46 13.96
N ILE A 6 21.44 -5.81 14.28
CA ILE A 6 20.90 -5.73 15.66
C ILE A 6 20.58 -7.17 16.10
N PRO A 7 21.13 -7.68 17.22
CA PRO A 7 20.77 -9.00 17.74
C PRO A 7 19.27 -9.10 18.05
N GLU A 8 18.65 -10.26 17.86
CA GLU A 8 17.21 -10.44 18.13
C GLU A 8 16.84 -10.07 19.57
N ARG A 9 17.68 -10.46 20.54
CA ARG A 9 17.55 -10.09 21.96
C ARG A 9 17.49 -8.57 22.18
N ASP A 10 18.24 -7.81 21.40
CA ASP A 10 18.33 -6.36 21.50
C ASP A 10 17.15 -5.68 20.81
N PHE A 11 16.75 -6.15 19.63
CA PHE A 11 15.51 -5.71 19.00
C PHE A 11 14.29 -5.98 19.90
N MET A 12 14.21 -7.15 20.53
CA MET A 12 13.13 -7.49 21.47
C MET A 12 13.18 -6.65 22.77
N ARG A 13 14.36 -6.14 23.18
CA ARG A 13 14.48 -5.15 24.26
C ARG A 13 13.93 -3.79 23.82
N CYS A 14 14.28 -3.31 22.64
CA CYS A 14 13.75 -2.06 22.10
C CYS A 14 12.24 -2.14 21.84
N PHE A 15 11.72 -3.26 21.32
CA PHE A 15 10.29 -3.52 21.18
C PHE A 15 9.55 -3.43 22.52
N ARG A 16 10.06 -4.04 23.60
CA ARG A 16 9.48 -3.89 24.94
C ARG A 16 9.51 -2.45 25.47
N LYS A 17 10.53 -1.65 25.08
CA LYS A 17 10.54 -0.21 25.39
C LYS A 17 9.47 0.53 24.61
N ALA A 18 9.29 0.23 23.33
CA ALA A 18 8.25 0.82 22.49
C ALA A 18 6.82 0.44 22.95
N LEU A 19 6.62 -0.73 23.55
CA LEU A 19 5.35 -1.08 24.23
C LEU A 19 5.05 -0.22 25.46
N SER A 20 6.06 0.39 26.10
CA SER A 20 5.85 1.30 27.24
C SER A 20 5.53 2.75 26.86
N VAL A 21 5.57 3.08 25.57
CA VAL A 21 5.12 4.39 25.06
C VAL A 21 3.60 4.42 25.07
N PRO A 22 2.95 5.34 25.82
CA PRO A 22 1.50 5.35 25.95
C PRO A 22 0.80 5.66 24.62
N PHE A 23 -0.40 5.13 24.47
CA PHE A 23 -1.33 5.48 23.41
C PHE A 23 -2.70 5.70 24.04
N LEU A 24 -3.30 6.86 23.78
CA LEU A 24 -4.60 7.27 24.32
C LEU A 24 -5.46 7.70 23.13
N LEU A 25 -6.36 6.83 22.69
CA LEU A 25 -7.14 7.03 21.47
C LEU A 25 -7.95 8.34 21.50
N ASN A 26 -8.50 8.66 22.67
CA ASN A 26 -9.25 9.88 22.97
C ASN A 26 -8.45 11.19 22.88
N ASN A 27 -7.11 11.13 22.75
CA ASN A 27 -6.26 12.31 22.57
C ASN A 27 -5.90 12.54 21.08
N VAL A 28 -6.09 11.53 20.22
CA VAL A 28 -5.55 11.49 18.85
C VAL A 28 -6.62 11.42 17.76
N CYS A 29 -7.89 11.44 18.14
CA CYS A 29 -9.05 11.47 17.26
C CYS A 29 -10.29 11.99 18.02
N SER A 30 -11.39 12.23 17.30
CA SER A 30 -12.67 12.63 17.90
C SER A 30 -13.31 11.51 18.72
N THR A 31 -14.32 11.85 19.52
CA THR A 31 -15.18 10.87 20.20
C THR A 31 -15.83 9.90 19.22
N ASN A 32 -16.25 10.35 18.04
CA ASN A 32 -16.94 9.53 17.04
C ASN A 32 -15.99 8.50 16.39
N ILE A 33 -14.75 8.89 16.08
CA ILE A 33 -13.70 7.94 15.67
C ILE A 33 -13.35 7.00 16.83
N GLN A 34 -13.21 7.51 18.05
CA GLN A 34 -12.85 6.74 19.24
C GLN A 34 -13.89 5.63 19.49
N GLU A 35 -15.17 5.98 19.64
CA GLU A 35 -16.25 5.01 19.91
C GLU A 35 -16.32 3.92 18.84
N PHE A 36 -16.20 4.30 17.56
CA PHE A 36 -16.15 3.33 16.46
C PHE A 36 -14.95 2.39 16.58
N VAL A 37 -13.74 2.93 16.78
CA VAL A 37 -12.49 2.15 16.83
C VAL A 37 -12.44 1.25 18.07
N THR A 38 -12.81 1.75 19.26
CA THR A 38 -12.88 0.96 20.50
C THR A 38 -13.89 -0.17 20.36
N SER A 39 -15.11 0.12 19.86
CA SER A 39 -16.16 -0.88 19.62
C SER A 39 -15.71 -1.95 18.62
N TYR A 40 -15.15 -1.53 17.49
CA TYR A 40 -14.77 -2.46 16.42
C TYR A 40 -13.57 -3.32 16.83
N ALA A 41 -12.52 -2.74 17.42
CA ALA A 41 -11.37 -3.48 17.93
C ALA A 41 -11.76 -4.52 18.99
N ALA A 42 -12.68 -4.18 19.89
CA ALA A 42 -13.22 -5.11 20.88
C ALA A 42 -13.95 -6.30 20.21
N SER A 43 -14.79 -6.07 19.20
CA SER A 43 -15.46 -7.15 18.45
C SER A 43 -14.51 -8.03 17.63
N LEU A 44 -13.34 -7.52 17.23
CA LEU A 44 -12.25 -8.31 16.64
C LEU A 44 -11.37 -9.02 17.69
N GLY A 45 -11.51 -8.68 18.98
CA GLY A 45 -10.63 -9.12 20.06
C GLY A 45 -9.20 -8.54 20.01
N CYS A 46 -8.94 -7.55 19.16
CA CYS A 46 -7.63 -6.92 18.99
C CYS A 46 -7.52 -5.62 19.82
N THR A 47 -6.31 -5.04 19.87
CA THR A 47 -6.12 -3.71 20.45
C THR A 47 -6.59 -2.62 19.48
N GLU A 48 -6.94 -1.44 20.00
CA GLU A 48 -7.31 -0.27 19.20
C GLU A 48 -6.21 0.08 18.18
N LYS A 49 -4.94 0.08 18.63
CA LYS A 49 -3.75 0.25 17.78
C LYS A 49 -3.69 -0.75 16.62
N SER A 50 -4.14 -1.99 16.81
CA SER A 50 -4.13 -3.01 15.75
C SER A 50 -5.11 -2.72 14.61
N PHE A 51 -6.19 -2.00 14.87
CA PHE A 51 -7.23 -1.67 13.89
C PHE A 51 -7.11 -0.24 13.35
N PHE A 52 -6.81 0.74 14.21
CA PHE A 52 -6.83 2.16 13.88
C PHE A 52 -5.81 2.56 12.81
N PHE A 53 -4.56 2.09 12.90
CA PHE A 53 -3.55 2.48 11.91
C PHE A 53 -3.80 1.89 10.50
N PRO A 54 -4.18 0.60 10.35
CA PRO A 54 -4.71 0.10 9.08
C PRO A 54 -5.93 0.88 8.58
N LEU A 55 -6.86 1.26 9.46
CA LEU A 55 -8.03 2.07 9.09
C LEU A 55 -7.62 3.43 8.50
N LEU A 56 -6.67 4.16 9.11
CA LEU A 56 -6.14 5.43 8.58
C LEU A 56 -5.53 5.26 7.17
N THR A 57 -4.73 4.21 6.95
CA THR A 57 -4.15 3.93 5.62
C THR A 57 -5.21 3.54 4.58
N CYS A 58 -6.25 2.81 4.99
CA CYS A 58 -7.37 2.46 4.11
C CYS A 58 -8.23 3.68 3.77
N ALA A 59 -8.50 4.54 4.75
CA ALA A 59 -9.22 5.80 4.56
C ALA A 59 -8.47 6.72 3.59
N ALA A 60 -7.16 6.92 3.82
CA ALA A 60 -6.28 7.68 2.93
C ALA A 60 -6.32 7.18 1.47
N SER A 61 -6.44 5.87 1.29
CA SER A 61 -6.58 5.27 -0.04
C SER A 61 -7.97 5.55 -0.64
N CYS A 62 -9.05 5.42 0.13
CA CYS A 62 -10.40 5.72 -0.38
C CYS A 62 -10.57 7.17 -0.90
N MET A 63 -9.66 8.10 -0.54
CA MET A 63 -9.60 9.48 -1.03
C MET A 63 -9.02 9.63 -2.46
N GLY A 64 -8.30 8.63 -2.98
CA GLY A 64 -7.83 8.61 -4.37
C GLY A 64 -6.80 9.69 -4.76
N THR A 65 -6.55 9.83 -6.07
CA THR A 65 -5.48 10.69 -6.65
C THR A 65 -5.83 12.17 -6.76
N GLU A 66 -7.12 12.49 -6.71
CA GLU A 66 -7.64 13.83 -6.93
C GLU A 66 -7.99 14.57 -5.62
N SER A 67 -7.79 13.93 -4.47
CA SER A 67 -7.87 14.57 -3.16
C SER A 67 -6.50 15.04 -2.65
N TYR A 68 -6.47 16.20 -2.00
CA TYR A 68 -5.29 16.72 -1.30
C TYR A 68 -5.62 17.85 -0.31
N LEU A 69 -4.70 18.10 0.63
CA LEU A 69 -4.71 19.28 1.51
C LEU A 69 -3.82 20.38 0.91
N GLU A 70 -4.41 21.55 0.68
CA GLU A 70 -3.69 22.79 0.37
C GLU A 70 -3.42 23.54 1.68
N ILE A 71 -2.16 23.50 2.15
CA ILE A 71 -1.72 24.22 3.36
C ILE A 71 -1.55 25.70 3.01
N ILE A 72 -0.81 25.94 1.93
CA ILE A 72 -0.59 27.22 1.24
C ILE A 72 -0.44 26.96 -0.27
N ASN A 73 -0.55 27.98 -1.11
CA ASN A 73 -0.65 27.89 -2.58
C ASN A 73 0.46 27.07 -3.29
N HIS A 74 1.59 26.79 -2.63
CA HIS A 74 2.72 26.02 -3.16
C HIS A 74 3.12 24.81 -2.28
N TRP A 75 2.36 24.50 -1.22
CA TRP A 75 2.55 23.30 -0.39
C TRP A 75 1.24 22.53 -0.29
N ILE A 76 1.25 21.38 -0.96
CA ILE A 76 0.14 20.44 -1.06
C ILE A 76 0.58 19.11 -0.44
N GLU A 77 -0.18 18.57 0.50
CA GLU A 77 0.04 17.24 1.07
C GLU A 77 -1.00 16.23 0.56
N PRO A 78 -0.58 15.08 -0.02
CA PRO A 78 -1.47 14.04 -0.53
C PRO A 78 -1.91 13.06 0.56
N PRO A 79 -3.04 12.34 0.41
CA PRO A 79 -3.45 11.29 1.35
C PRO A 79 -2.60 10.00 1.20
N ILE A 80 -1.33 10.09 1.60
CA ILE A 80 -0.36 8.99 1.60
C ILE A 80 0.20 8.77 3.01
N VAL A 81 -0.29 7.73 3.68
CA VAL A 81 0.13 7.33 5.03
C VAL A 81 0.31 5.82 5.04
N TRP A 82 1.57 5.39 5.13
CA TRP A 82 1.92 3.98 5.27
C TRP A 82 2.06 3.65 6.75
N THR A 83 1.51 2.53 7.18
CA THR A 83 1.47 2.13 8.59
C THR A 83 2.11 0.77 8.81
N LEU A 84 2.83 0.63 9.93
CA LEU A 84 3.39 -0.63 10.39
C LEU A 84 3.04 -0.86 11.85
N VAL A 85 2.09 -1.75 12.09
CA VAL A 85 1.75 -2.27 13.42
C VAL A 85 2.67 -3.45 13.72
N ILE A 86 3.50 -3.33 14.75
CA ILE A 86 4.29 -4.45 15.27
C ILE A 86 3.48 -5.16 16.37
N ALA A 87 2.94 -6.33 16.04
CA ALA A 87 1.99 -7.08 16.87
C ALA A 87 2.51 -8.51 17.16
N PRO A 88 2.57 -8.98 18.42
CA PRO A 88 2.94 -10.34 18.75
C PRO A 88 2.01 -11.38 18.11
N LYS A 89 2.52 -12.61 17.92
CA LYS A 89 1.83 -13.66 17.13
C LYS A 89 0.65 -14.34 17.86
N SER A 90 0.35 -13.94 19.09
CA SER A 90 -0.77 -14.43 19.92
C SER A 90 -2.15 -14.02 19.40
N LEU A 91 -2.21 -12.91 18.66
CA LEU A 91 -3.42 -12.14 18.34
C LEU A 91 -4.33 -12.77 17.26
N LEU A 92 -3.82 -13.70 16.44
CA LEU A 92 -4.48 -14.11 15.19
C LEU A 92 -5.58 -15.17 15.39
N ARG A 93 -6.67 -14.78 16.08
CA ARG A 93 -7.99 -15.42 15.90
C ARG A 93 -8.68 -14.90 14.63
N VAL A 94 -8.58 -13.60 14.39
CA VAL A 94 -8.91 -12.94 13.13
C VAL A 94 -7.63 -12.28 12.64
N ASP A 95 -7.27 -12.47 11.36
CA ASP A 95 -6.19 -11.69 10.74
C ASP A 95 -6.77 -10.32 10.41
N VAL A 96 -6.46 -9.31 11.24
CA VAL A 96 -6.99 -7.94 11.10
C VAL A 96 -6.61 -7.33 9.75
N ALA A 97 -5.45 -7.67 9.19
CA ALA A 97 -5.02 -7.19 7.88
C ALA A 97 -5.92 -7.78 6.78
N GLU A 98 -6.18 -9.09 6.81
CA GLU A 98 -7.10 -9.73 5.85
C GLU A 98 -8.56 -9.29 6.07
N HIS A 99 -9.01 -9.10 7.31
CA HIS A 99 -10.36 -8.63 7.64
C HIS A 99 -10.65 -7.24 7.06
N VAL A 100 -9.76 -6.27 7.29
CA VAL A 100 -9.87 -4.92 6.71
C VAL A 100 -9.77 -4.97 5.18
N LYS A 101 -8.87 -5.80 4.63
CA LYS A 101 -8.73 -6.02 3.19
C LYS A 101 -10.01 -6.54 2.53
N GLN A 102 -10.71 -7.50 3.15
CA GLN A 102 -11.97 -8.03 2.64
C GLN A 102 -13.12 -7.00 2.73
N HIS A 103 -13.18 -6.19 3.80
CA HIS A 103 -14.20 -5.13 3.92
C HIS A 103 -13.97 -4.00 2.91
N LEU A 104 -12.71 -3.62 2.67
CA LEU A 104 -12.33 -2.65 1.64
C LEU A 104 -12.60 -3.19 0.22
N LEU A 105 -12.36 -4.48 -0.02
CA LEU A 105 -12.69 -5.15 -1.28
C LEU A 105 -14.21 -5.20 -1.53
N LYS A 106 -15.02 -5.48 -0.50
CA LYS A 106 -16.50 -5.40 -0.57
C LYS A 106 -16.93 -3.98 -0.96
N ALA A 107 -16.52 -2.95 -0.20
CA ALA A 107 -16.85 -1.56 -0.48
C ALA A 107 -16.44 -1.08 -1.88
N GLN A 108 -15.25 -1.50 -2.37
CA GLN A 108 -14.78 -1.21 -3.73
C GLN A 108 -15.65 -1.87 -4.80
N ASN A 109 -16.05 -3.13 -4.61
CA ASN A 109 -16.93 -3.83 -5.55
C ASN A 109 -18.35 -3.25 -5.52
N ASP A 110 -18.92 -2.99 -4.34
CA ASP A 110 -20.27 -2.46 -4.16
C ASP A 110 -20.39 -1.05 -4.80
N THR A 111 -19.38 -0.21 -4.61
CA THR A 111 -19.30 1.11 -5.27
C THR A 111 -19.13 0.96 -6.79
N TRP A 112 -18.35 -0.02 -7.27
CA TRP A 112 -18.20 -0.27 -8.70
C TRP A 112 -19.50 -0.76 -9.38
N VAL A 113 -20.32 -1.56 -8.70
CA VAL A 113 -21.63 -1.98 -9.23
C VAL A 113 -22.57 -0.79 -9.44
N LEU A 114 -22.55 0.19 -8.53
CA LEU A 114 -23.41 1.38 -8.59
C LEU A 114 -23.02 2.39 -9.70
N HIS A 115 -21.77 2.39 -10.16
CA HIS A 115 -21.28 3.35 -11.17
C HIS A 115 -21.20 2.77 -12.60
N LYS A 116 -22.00 1.74 -12.93
CA LYS A 116 -22.12 1.21 -14.29
C LYS A 116 -22.94 2.13 -15.21
N ASN A 117 -22.33 3.20 -15.70
CA ASN A 117 -22.71 3.76 -17.00
C ASN A 117 -22.05 2.93 -18.11
N GLU A 118 -22.82 2.47 -19.09
CA GLU A 118 -22.37 1.48 -20.08
C GLU A 118 -21.39 2.05 -21.14
N ASP A 119 -21.34 3.38 -21.31
CA ASP A 119 -20.55 4.06 -22.35
C ASP A 119 -19.09 4.36 -21.97
N THR A 120 -18.78 4.52 -20.68
CA THR A 120 -17.44 4.95 -20.24
C THR A 120 -16.46 3.80 -20.12
N LYS A 121 -15.36 3.84 -20.89
CA LYS A 121 -14.30 2.82 -20.91
C LYS A 121 -13.34 2.87 -19.70
N ASP A 122 -13.85 3.24 -18.53
CA ASP A 122 -13.12 3.34 -17.25
C ASP A 122 -12.89 1.95 -16.62
N TYR A 123 -12.38 1.03 -17.43
CA TYR A 123 -12.04 -0.32 -17.00
C TYR A 123 -10.84 -0.30 -16.05
N LEU A 124 -11.09 -0.55 -14.75
CA LEU A 124 -10.14 -0.78 -13.64
C LEU A 124 -9.74 0.41 -12.75
N LYS A 125 -10.71 1.07 -12.10
CA LYS A 125 -10.46 1.80 -10.82
C LYS A 125 -10.28 0.86 -9.61
N LYS A 126 -9.73 -0.35 -9.81
CA LYS A 126 -9.37 -1.27 -8.72
C LYS A 126 -7.99 -0.87 -8.18
N PHE A 127 -8.00 -0.30 -6.98
CA PHE A 127 -6.79 0.21 -6.32
C PHE A 127 -6.22 -0.74 -5.26
N LEU A 128 -6.91 -1.83 -4.92
CA LEU A 128 -6.46 -2.83 -3.95
C LEU A 128 -5.77 -3.99 -4.66
N PHE A 129 -4.58 -4.38 -4.19
CA PHE A 129 -3.77 -5.45 -4.78
C PHE A 129 -2.90 -6.17 -3.75
N ASP A 130 -2.37 -7.32 -4.17
CA ASP A 130 -1.17 -7.95 -3.62
C ASP A 130 -0.07 -7.83 -4.69
N ILE A 131 1.06 -7.18 -4.38
CA ILE A 131 2.15 -6.97 -5.37
C ILE A 131 3.14 -8.12 -5.33
N PHE A 132 3.70 -8.53 -6.47
CA PHE A 132 4.81 -9.49 -6.53
C PHE A 132 6.10 -8.93 -7.16
N THR A 133 6.04 -7.88 -8.00
CA THR A 133 7.23 -7.13 -8.48
C THR A 133 6.94 -5.63 -8.65
N LEU A 134 8.00 -4.81 -8.73
CA LEU A 134 7.90 -3.38 -9.04
C LEU A 134 7.26 -3.11 -10.42
N GLU A 135 7.55 -3.91 -11.44
CA GLU A 135 6.93 -3.78 -12.77
C GLU A 135 5.41 -3.94 -12.71
N GLN A 136 4.91 -4.90 -11.93
CA GLN A 136 3.47 -5.11 -11.72
C GLN A 136 2.81 -3.96 -10.98
N LEU A 137 3.49 -3.35 -10.00
CA LEU A 137 3.01 -2.10 -9.41
C LEU A 137 2.90 -1.02 -10.48
N GLN A 138 3.90 -0.88 -11.36
CA GLN A 138 3.86 0.14 -12.40
C GLN A 138 2.73 -0.09 -13.42
N GLU A 139 2.45 -1.34 -13.79
CA GLU A 139 1.31 -1.69 -14.65
C GLU A 139 -0.03 -1.41 -13.96
N MET A 140 -0.20 -1.85 -12.72
CA MET A 140 -1.41 -1.58 -11.92
C MET A 140 -1.62 -0.06 -11.77
N LEU A 141 -0.57 0.72 -11.48
CA LEU A 141 -0.67 2.19 -11.36
C LEU A 141 -1.05 2.89 -12.68
N LYS A 142 -0.76 2.30 -13.85
CA LYS A 142 -1.26 2.85 -15.12
C LYS A 142 -2.76 2.62 -15.27
N LEU A 143 -3.25 1.46 -14.82
CA LEU A 143 -4.67 1.08 -14.88
C LEU A 143 -5.51 1.88 -13.87
N SER A 144 -4.99 2.08 -12.66
CA SER A 144 -5.69 2.75 -11.54
C SER A 144 -5.51 4.29 -11.49
N ASN A 145 -5.01 4.92 -12.56
CA ASN A 145 -4.65 6.35 -12.60
C ASN A 145 -3.67 6.78 -11.49
N GLY A 146 -2.79 5.87 -11.06
CA GLY A 146 -1.76 6.12 -10.05
C GLY A 146 -2.20 5.91 -8.60
N HIS A 147 -3.41 5.39 -8.38
CA HIS A 147 -3.94 5.09 -7.05
C HIS A 147 -3.64 3.63 -6.64
N GLY A 148 -3.19 3.38 -5.40
CA GLY A 148 -2.97 2.03 -4.92
C GLY A 148 -2.92 1.82 -3.40
N ILE A 149 -3.34 0.63 -2.96
CA ILE A 149 -3.11 0.11 -1.61
C ILE A 149 -2.75 -1.39 -1.65
N ALA A 150 -1.74 -1.78 -0.88
CA ALA A 150 -1.58 -3.15 -0.40
C ALA A 150 -1.70 -3.23 1.12
N ILE A 151 -2.26 -4.35 1.58
CA ILE A 151 -2.45 -4.66 2.99
C ILE A 151 -1.75 -5.99 3.27
N TYR A 152 -0.71 -5.98 4.10
CA TYR A 152 0.17 -7.14 4.32
C TYR A 152 0.17 -7.60 5.79
N ASN A 153 0.11 -8.92 6.02
CA ASN A 153 0.29 -9.55 7.33
C ASN A 153 1.76 -9.91 7.66
N SER A 154 2.73 -9.36 6.90
CA SER A 154 4.15 -9.42 7.25
C SER A 154 4.98 -8.36 6.52
N ALA A 155 5.93 -7.74 7.22
CA ALA A 155 6.96 -6.89 6.60
C ALA A 155 7.83 -7.65 5.57
N ARG A 156 7.95 -8.98 5.73
CA ARG A 156 8.67 -9.86 4.79
C ARG A 156 8.00 -9.90 3.42
N SER A 157 6.68 -9.78 3.36
CA SER A 157 5.90 -9.80 2.11
C SER A 157 6.21 -8.57 1.26
N LEU A 158 6.28 -7.39 1.86
CA LEU A 158 6.74 -6.19 1.16
C LEU A 158 8.20 -6.34 0.71
N HIS A 159 9.12 -6.66 1.63
CA HIS A 159 10.55 -6.73 1.30
C HIS A 159 10.87 -7.68 0.14
N LYS A 160 10.27 -8.88 0.13
CA LYS A 160 10.50 -9.89 -0.92
C LYS A 160 10.14 -9.38 -2.33
N ASN A 161 9.24 -8.41 -2.43
CA ASN A 161 8.55 -8.06 -3.67
C ASN A 161 8.87 -6.63 -4.18
N MET A 162 9.74 -5.86 -3.50
CA MET A 162 9.90 -4.40 -3.71
C MET A 162 11.28 -3.77 -3.46
N LEU A 163 12.28 -4.50 -2.96
CA LEU A 163 13.45 -3.86 -2.33
C LEU A 163 14.82 -4.44 -2.73
N GLU A 164 15.04 -4.62 -4.03
CA GLU A 164 16.40 -4.53 -4.55
C GLU A 164 16.97 -3.10 -4.38
N PRO A 165 18.30 -2.90 -4.33
CA PRO A 165 18.91 -1.61 -3.98
C PRO A 165 18.56 -0.43 -4.90
N VAL A 166 18.12 -0.70 -6.13
CA VAL A 166 17.75 0.32 -7.14
C VAL A 166 16.30 0.80 -6.94
N GLU A 167 15.48 0.07 -6.18
CA GLU A 167 14.03 0.28 -6.08
C GLU A 167 13.64 1.21 -4.92
N ALA A 168 14.54 1.40 -3.94
CA ALA A 168 14.27 2.20 -2.74
C ALA A 168 13.95 3.67 -3.05
N ASP A 169 14.65 4.29 -4.01
CA ASP A 169 14.36 5.66 -4.48
C ASP A 169 12.97 5.80 -5.09
N ILE A 170 12.48 4.74 -5.74
CA ILE A 170 11.13 4.72 -6.33
C ILE A 170 10.10 4.63 -5.20
N MET A 171 10.33 3.78 -4.20
CA MET A 171 9.46 3.70 -3.01
C MET A 171 9.40 5.05 -2.25
N LEU A 172 10.53 5.74 -2.09
CA LEU A 172 10.56 7.10 -1.50
C LEU A 172 9.77 8.12 -2.34
N ARG A 173 9.84 8.06 -3.68
CA ARG A 173 9.04 8.92 -4.57
C ARG A 173 7.55 8.65 -4.48
N LEU A 174 7.15 7.38 -4.37
CA LEU A 174 5.77 6.97 -4.18
C LEU A 174 5.22 7.40 -2.81
N HIS A 175 6.05 7.33 -1.75
CA HIS A 175 5.71 7.88 -0.43
C HIS A 175 5.52 9.41 -0.47
N SER A 176 6.34 10.12 -1.25
CA SER A 176 6.19 11.56 -1.52
C SER A 176 5.05 11.91 -2.50
N GLY A 177 4.32 10.92 -3.05
CA GLY A 177 3.24 11.12 -4.03
C GLY A 177 3.67 11.70 -5.38
N LEU A 178 4.96 11.63 -5.69
CA LEU A 178 5.57 12.21 -6.89
C LEU A 178 5.30 11.36 -8.13
N ALA A 179 5.41 11.99 -9.30
CA ALA A 179 5.35 11.30 -10.58
C ALA A 179 6.43 10.20 -10.69
N TRP A 180 6.05 9.03 -11.21
CA TRP A 180 6.97 7.95 -11.55
C TRP A 180 7.16 7.90 -13.06
N PHE A 181 8.38 8.19 -13.51
CA PHE A 181 8.82 8.00 -14.88
C PHE A 181 9.71 6.76 -14.95
N GLN A 182 9.44 5.86 -15.90
CA GLN A 182 10.35 4.79 -16.28
C GLN A 182 10.60 4.91 -17.78
N ASP A 183 11.84 5.28 -18.12
CA ASP A 183 12.29 5.49 -19.49
C ASP A 183 13.16 4.30 -19.89
N SER A 184 12.58 3.34 -20.60
CA SER A 184 13.30 2.22 -21.18
C SER A 184 13.72 2.57 -22.62
N ARG A 185 14.73 1.89 -23.16
CA ARG A 185 15.19 2.09 -24.56
C ARG A 185 14.11 1.78 -25.62
N VAL A 186 12.97 1.20 -25.22
CA VAL A 186 11.87 0.76 -26.09
C VAL A 186 10.53 1.41 -25.71
N SER A 187 10.40 1.91 -24.48
CA SER A 187 9.15 2.41 -23.93
C SER A 187 9.38 3.46 -22.84
N ARG A 188 8.87 4.68 -23.10
CA ARG A 188 8.71 5.70 -22.06
C ARG A 188 7.35 5.53 -21.41
N SER A 189 7.31 5.41 -20.09
CA SER A 189 6.06 5.28 -19.34
C SER A 189 6.05 6.19 -18.11
N THR A 190 4.89 6.81 -17.86
CA THR A 190 4.73 7.89 -16.88
C THR A 190 3.43 7.67 -16.10
N VAL A 191 3.53 7.69 -14.78
CA VAL A 191 2.39 7.85 -13.87
C VAL A 191 2.54 9.23 -13.21
N THR A 192 1.64 10.17 -13.52
CA THR A 192 1.82 11.61 -13.23
C THR A 192 1.51 12.00 -11.79
N LYS A 193 0.45 11.44 -11.21
CA LYS A 193 0.11 11.51 -9.78
C LYS A 193 0.26 10.12 -9.20
N THR A 194 0.88 9.96 -8.04
CA THR A 194 0.90 8.66 -7.35
C THR A 194 0.28 8.81 -5.96
N ARG A 195 -0.53 7.82 -5.56
CA ARG A 195 -1.09 7.65 -4.22
C ARG A 195 -1.00 6.19 -3.86
N VAL A 196 0.21 5.74 -3.53
CA VAL A 196 0.44 4.35 -3.11
C VAL A 196 0.48 4.31 -1.59
N ASN A 197 -0.28 3.40 -1.00
CA ASN A 197 -0.43 3.23 0.43
C ASN A 197 -0.09 1.78 0.84
N PHE A 198 0.53 1.62 2.01
CA PHE A 198 0.90 0.31 2.54
C PHE A 198 0.46 0.21 4.01
N ALA A 199 -0.50 -0.66 4.29
CA ALA A 199 -0.84 -1.05 5.66
C ALA A 199 -0.17 -2.39 5.96
N ILE A 200 0.62 -2.46 7.03
CA ILE A 200 1.34 -3.68 7.40
C ILE A 200 1.09 -4.00 8.87
N ILE A 201 0.62 -5.22 9.14
CA ILE A 201 0.64 -5.81 10.48
C ILE A 201 1.71 -6.90 10.45
N SER A 202 2.65 -6.90 11.40
CA SER A 202 3.79 -7.81 11.34
C SER A 202 4.30 -8.19 12.73
N THR A 203 4.78 -9.42 12.89
CA THR A 203 5.37 -9.85 14.18
C THR A 203 6.74 -9.22 14.43
N PRO A 204 7.16 -9.06 15.71
CA PRO A 204 8.51 -8.59 16.05
C PRO A 204 9.62 -9.38 15.34
N ALA A 205 9.55 -10.72 15.35
CA ALA A 205 10.51 -11.59 14.66
C ALA A 205 10.42 -11.52 13.12
N ALA A 206 9.26 -11.12 12.56
CA ALA A 206 9.16 -10.85 11.13
C ALA A 206 9.82 -9.52 10.75
N VAL A 207 9.61 -8.47 11.54
CA VAL A 207 10.26 -7.17 11.36
C VAL A 207 11.78 -7.28 11.56
N HIS A 208 12.23 -7.93 12.64
CA HIS A 208 13.65 -8.15 12.94
C HIS A 208 14.39 -8.87 11.81
N GLN A 209 13.85 -9.99 11.31
CA GLN A 209 14.46 -10.68 10.17
C GLN A 209 14.51 -9.79 8.93
N THR A 210 13.47 -8.98 8.68
CA THR A 210 13.45 -8.09 7.51
C THR A 210 14.50 -6.97 7.63
N LEU A 211 14.63 -6.35 8.80
CA LEU A 211 15.63 -5.31 9.08
C LEU A 211 17.08 -5.82 9.05
N THR A 212 17.30 -7.12 9.30
CA THR A 212 18.63 -7.74 9.24
C THR A 212 18.95 -8.35 7.88
N SER A 213 17.95 -8.77 7.09
CA SER A 213 18.17 -9.22 5.71
C SER A 213 18.33 -8.07 4.71
N ALA A 214 17.79 -6.88 5.02
CA ALA A 214 17.57 -5.83 4.03
C ALA A 214 18.06 -4.45 4.52
N PRO A 215 19.31 -4.04 4.19
CA PRO A 215 19.87 -2.76 4.65
C PRO A 215 19.07 -1.56 4.13
N ASN A 216 18.49 -1.66 2.93
CA ASN A 216 17.71 -0.58 2.31
C ASN A 216 16.28 -0.49 2.88
N PHE A 217 15.69 -1.63 3.29
CA PHE A 217 14.42 -1.61 4.01
C PHE A 217 14.53 -0.82 5.31
N LYS A 218 15.69 -0.85 6.00
CA LYS A 218 15.88 -0.07 7.23
C LYS A 218 15.71 1.44 7.01
N GLU A 219 16.18 2.00 5.89
CA GLU A 219 15.98 3.42 5.55
C GLU A 219 14.48 3.71 5.32
N LEU A 220 13.81 2.91 4.48
CA LEU A 220 12.38 3.07 4.17
C LEU A 220 11.47 2.86 5.40
N PHE A 221 11.74 1.83 6.20
CA PHE A 221 11.08 1.51 7.48
C PHE A 221 11.19 2.67 8.47
N HIS A 222 12.32 3.38 8.49
CA HIS A 222 12.48 4.55 9.34
C HIS A 222 11.80 5.79 8.74
N GLN A 223 11.99 6.11 7.47
CA GLN A 223 11.53 7.37 6.87
C GLN A 223 10.04 7.36 6.48
N SER A 224 9.55 6.26 5.93
CA SER A 224 8.29 6.20 5.18
C SER A 224 7.18 5.38 5.84
N PHE A 225 7.36 4.87 7.07
CA PHE A 225 6.31 4.18 7.82
C PHE A 225 5.99 4.86 9.15
N LEU A 226 4.70 5.07 9.40
CA LEU A 226 4.17 5.37 10.72
C LEU A 226 4.09 4.08 11.54
N LEU A 227 4.93 3.99 12.57
CA LEU A 227 5.18 2.75 13.31
C LEU A 227 4.55 2.80 14.70
N THR A 228 3.79 1.77 15.05
CA THR A 228 3.37 1.51 16.44
C THR A 228 3.76 0.11 16.89
N CYS A 229 3.90 -0.08 18.20
CA CYS A 229 4.01 -1.39 18.84
C CYS A 229 2.75 -1.63 19.69
N THR A 230 2.17 -2.83 19.55
CA THR A 230 1.02 -3.26 20.34
C THR A 230 1.35 -4.44 21.23
N GLU A 231 0.83 -4.36 22.45
CA GLU A 231 0.75 -5.40 23.45
C GLU A 231 -0.10 -6.61 22.98
N ASP A 232 0.10 -7.74 23.65
CA ASP A 232 -0.72 -8.94 23.51
C ASP A 232 -2.15 -8.70 24.03
N SER A 233 -3.16 -8.78 23.17
CA SER A 233 -4.57 -8.83 23.60
C SER A 233 -4.96 -10.26 23.97
N HIS A 234 -5.70 -10.41 25.08
CA HIS A 234 -6.22 -11.69 25.56
C HIS A 234 -7.73 -11.61 25.79
N ALA A 235 -8.48 -11.26 24.73
CA ALA A 235 -9.94 -11.27 24.75
C ALA A 235 -10.49 -12.67 25.06
N LYS A 236 -11.23 -12.80 26.17
CA LYS A 236 -11.96 -14.03 26.51
C LYS A 236 -13.12 -14.20 25.53
N PHE A 237 -13.55 -15.44 25.27
CA PHE A 237 -14.63 -15.72 24.31
C PHE A 237 -15.93 -14.97 24.64
N ASN A 238 -16.27 -14.86 25.93
CA ASN A 238 -17.44 -14.12 26.42
C ASN A 238 -17.28 -12.58 26.43
N GLN A 239 -16.16 -12.05 25.92
CA GLN A 239 -15.93 -10.61 25.70
C GLN A 239 -15.94 -10.25 24.20
N ILE A 240 -16.02 -11.25 23.32
CA ILE A 240 -16.12 -11.06 21.86
C ILE A 240 -17.60 -10.93 21.54
N SER A 241 -18.07 -9.71 21.38
CA SER A 241 -19.38 -9.42 20.79
C SER A 241 -19.44 -9.92 19.35
N GLU A 242 -20.63 -10.32 18.88
CA GLU A 242 -20.87 -10.47 17.44
C GLU A 242 -20.59 -9.13 16.72
N VAL A 243 -20.06 -9.20 15.49
CA VAL A 243 -19.57 -8.02 14.76
C VAL A 243 -20.73 -7.26 14.10
N ASN A 244 -21.64 -6.76 14.94
CA ASN A 244 -22.85 -6.02 14.56
C ASN A 244 -22.54 -4.74 13.75
N ASN A 245 -21.31 -4.23 13.83
CA ASN A 245 -20.83 -3.06 13.11
C ASN A 245 -20.04 -3.41 11.81
N SER A 246 -20.01 -4.67 11.37
CA SER A 246 -19.26 -5.11 10.18
C SER A 246 -19.63 -4.33 8.92
N ASP A 247 -20.93 -4.18 8.64
CA ASP A 247 -21.41 -3.36 7.53
C ASP A 247 -21.09 -1.86 7.69
N LYS A 248 -20.98 -1.33 8.91
CA LYS A 248 -20.58 0.07 9.15
C LYS A 248 -19.14 0.35 8.66
N LEU A 249 -18.22 -0.62 8.74
CA LEU A 249 -16.88 -0.47 8.13
C LEU A 249 -16.94 -0.46 6.59
N VAL A 250 -17.82 -1.28 6.00
CA VAL A 250 -18.06 -1.27 4.55
C VAL A 250 -18.67 0.06 4.12
N GLU A 251 -19.60 0.60 4.90
CA GLU A 251 -20.26 1.87 4.69
C GLU A 251 -19.28 3.04 4.76
N ILE A 252 -18.39 3.08 5.77
CA ILE A 252 -17.32 4.09 5.87
C ILE A 252 -16.45 4.08 4.60
N PHE A 253 -15.94 2.91 4.17
CA PHE A 253 -15.14 2.83 2.94
C PHE A 253 -15.96 3.19 1.68
N THR A 254 -17.22 2.76 1.60
CA THR A 254 -18.12 3.05 0.48
C THR A 254 -18.39 4.56 0.36
N SER A 255 -18.67 5.23 1.48
CA SER A 255 -18.89 6.67 1.56
C SER A 255 -17.64 7.46 1.20
N LEU A 256 -16.47 7.05 1.71
CA LEU A 256 -15.18 7.67 1.34
C LEU A 256 -14.90 7.54 -0.17
N ILE A 257 -15.07 6.36 -0.76
CA ILE A 257 -14.86 6.14 -2.20
C ILE A 257 -15.86 6.96 -3.02
N LYS A 258 -17.16 6.91 -2.69
CA LYS A 258 -18.22 7.67 -3.40
C LYS A 258 -17.93 9.17 -3.41
N LEU A 259 -17.60 9.75 -2.26
CA LEU A 259 -17.28 11.17 -2.12
C LEU A 259 -16.18 11.61 -3.11
N HIS A 260 -15.03 10.92 -3.06
CA HIS A 260 -13.82 11.34 -3.80
C HIS A 260 -13.77 10.86 -5.25
N CYS A 261 -14.58 9.87 -5.65
CA CYS A 261 -14.60 9.36 -7.02
C CYS A 261 -15.66 10.02 -7.92
N SER A 262 -16.70 10.64 -7.35
CA SER A 262 -17.90 11.02 -8.12
C SER A 262 -17.90 12.45 -8.68
N HIS A 263 -17.14 13.38 -8.09
CA HIS A 263 -17.35 14.83 -8.31
C HIS A 263 -16.10 15.64 -8.69
N GLY A 264 -14.99 14.98 -9.05
CA GLY A 264 -13.74 15.64 -9.42
C GLY A 264 -12.79 15.87 -8.24
N PRO A 265 -11.80 16.76 -8.37
CA PRO A 265 -10.78 16.98 -7.34
C PRO A 265 -11.32 17.71 -6.12
N ILE A 266 -11.08 17.16 -4.93
CA ILE A 266 -11.50 17.75 -3.66
C ILE A 266 -10.30 18.37 -2.95
N VAL A 267 -10.33 19.69 -2.85
CA VAL A 267 -9.27 20.48 -2.19
C VAL A 267 -9.68 20.80 -0.76
N TYR A 268 -8.99 20.19 0.19
CA TYR A 268 -9.13 20.51 1.61
C TYR A 268 -8.24 21.68 1.98
N LYS A 269 -8.70 22.52 2.91
CA LYS A 269 -7.96 23.69 3.40
C LYS A 269 -8.03 23.78 4.91
N LEU A 270 -6.95 24.21 5.55
CA LEU A 270 -6.95 24.52 6.98
C LEU A 270 -7.77 25.81 7.24
N SER A 271 -8.54 25.84 8.32
CA SER A 271 -9.25 27.06 8.77
C SER A 271 -8.27 28.17 9.21
N ALA A 272 -8.75 29.37 9.52
CA ALA A 272 -7.90 30.43 10.05
C ALA A 272 -7.13 29.97 11.31
N GLU A 273 -7.86 29.46 12.31
CA GLU A 273 -7.31 28.86 13.53
C GLU A 273 -6.47 27.61 13.21
N GLY A 274 -6.91 26.79 12.25
CA GLY A 274 -6.20 25.59 11.80
C GLY A 274 -4.83 25.91 11.22
N LYS A 275 -4.70 27.02 10.48
CA LYS A 275 -3.42 27.51 9.93
C LYS A 275 -2.49 28.03 11.02
N GLU A 276 -3.00 28.80 11.96
CA GLU A 276 -2.23 29.29 13.11
C GLU A 276 -1.68 28.10 13.93
N LYS A 277 -2.56 27.16 14.30
CA LYS A 277 -2.17 25.97 15.06
C LYS A 277 -1.21 25.07 14.29
N PHE A 278 -1.40 24.91 12.98
CA PHE A 278 -0.47 24.16 12.13
C PHE A 278 0.91 24.82 12.07
N SER A 279 0.98 26.15 11.96
CA SER A 279 2.25 26.88 11.95
C SER A 279 3.01 26.76 13.28
N GLU A 280 2.31 26.93 14.41
CA GLU A 280 2.88 26.73 15.76
C GLU A 280 3.53 25.35 15.90
N ILE A 281 2.81 24.30 15.51
CA ILE A 281 3.25 22.91 15.63
C ILE A 281 4.36 22.59 14.61
N HIS A 282 4.26 23.11 13.39
CA HIS A 282 5.29 22.98 12.37
C HIS A 282 6.63 23.55 12.85
N ASP A 283 6.59 24.73 13.48
CA ASP A 283 7.79 25.41 13.96
C ASP A 283 8.32 24.76 15.24
N GLU A 284 7.45 24.27 16.14
CA GLU A 284 7.82 23.42 17.29
C GLU A 284 8.61 22.18 16.82
N LEU A 285 8.09 21.45 15.83
CA LEU A 285 8.71 20.26 15.25
C LEU A 285 10.01 20.60 14.51
N THR A 286 10.03 21.72 13.78
CA THR A 286 11.19 22.19 13.03
C THR A 286 12.34 22.60 13.95
N ASP A 287 12.07 23.26 15.07
CA ASP A 287 13.10 23.61 16.06
C ASP A 287 13.56 22.40 16.88
N LYS A 288 12.66 21.46 17.22
CA LYS A 288 13.04 20.15 17.74
C LYS A 288 13.97 19.41 16.77
N ALA A 289 13.67 19.43 15.46
CA ALA A 289 14.54 18.85 14.43
C ALA A 289 15.94 19.49 14.40
N LYS A 290 16.03 20.84 14.41
CA LYS A 290 17.32 21.57 14.45
C LYS A 290 18.14 21.24 15.69
N GLN A 291 17.50 21.10 16.86
CA GLN A 291 18.16 20.72 18.10
C GLN A 291 18.65 19.25 18.06
N MET A 292 17.84 18.35 17.51
CA MET A 292 18.10 16.90 17.48
C MET A 292 18.99 16.45 16.32
N ALA A 293 19.19 17.29 15.29
CA ALA A 293 20.18 17.07 14.23
C ALA A 293 21.62 16.92 14.78
N ARG A 294 21.93 17.61 15.90
CA ARG A 294 23.20 17.46 16.63
C ARG A 294 23.40 16.06 17.26
N LYS A 295 22.41 15.17 17.17
CA LYS A 295 22.38 13.82 17.76
C LYS A 295 22.01 12.72 16.73
N ASN A 296 22.12 12.98 15.42
CA ASN A 296 21.68 12.07 14.34
C ASN A 296 20.18 11.67 14.38
N ALA A 297 19.35 12.49 15.02
CA ALA A 297 17.91 12.27 15.13
C ALA A 297 17.07 13.19 14.22
N ASP A 298 17.72 14.00 13.38
CA ASP A 298 17.14 14.72 12.23
C ASP A 298 16.24 13.81 11.37
N LYS A 299 16.71 12.59 11.07
CA LYS A 299 15.97 11.58 10.31
C LYS A 299 14.62 11.21 10.93
N VAL A 300 14.40 11.47 12.23
CA VAL A 300 13.12 11.22 12.92
C VAL A 300 12.11 12.34 12.63
N PHE A 301 12.55 13.59 12.68
CA PHE A 301 11.65 14.75 12.61
C PHE A 301 11.36 15.25 11.19
N GLN A 302 12.27 15.09 10.21
CA GLN A 302 11.99 15.58 8.85
C GLN A 302 10.74 14.95 8.20
N PRO A 303 10.54 13.62 8.22
CA PRO A 303 9.30 13.03 7.68
C PRO A 303 8.04 13.46 8.45
N ALA A 304 8.19 13.84 9.72
CA ALA A 304 7.08 14.19 10.60
C ALA A 304 6.30 15.42 10.12
N LEU A 305 6.98 16.39 9.48
CA LEU A 305 6.36 17.64 9.01
C LEU A 305 5.29 17.37 7.93
N SER A 306 5.59 16.54 6.92
CA SER A 306 4.60 16.11 5.93
C SER A 306 3.49 15.27 6.58
N TYR A 307 3.84 14.38 7.51
CA TYR A 307 2.82 13.57 8.20
C TYR A 307 1.81 14.41 8.98
N LEU A 308 2.18 15.57 9.54
CA LEU A 308 1.22 16.47 10.20
C LEU A 308 0.07 16.84 9.25
N GLY A 309 0.38 17.29 8.04
CA GLY A 309 -0.63 17.65 7.03
C GLY A 309 -1.47 16.46 6.56
N ARG A 310 -0.83 15.31 6.31
CA ARG A 310 -1.53 14.10 5.83
C ARG A 310 -2.44 13.50 6.90
N LEU A 311 -1.99 13.43 8.15
CA LEU A 311 -2.80 12.95 9.26
C LEU A 311 -3.95 13.90 9.56
N THR A 312 -3.72 15.22 9.53
CA THR A 312 -4.78 16.23 9.63
C THR A 312 -5.87 16.01 8.59
N LEU A 313 -5.48 15.81 7.32
CA LEU A 313 -6.38 15.51 6.21
C LEU A 313 -7.19 14.22 6.43
N ILE A 314 -6.50 13.12 6.75
CA ILE A 314 -7.14 11.79 6.89
C ILE A 314 -8.06 11.74 8.11
N LEU A 315 -7.67 12.35 9.23
CA LEU A 315 -8.51 12.42 10.43
C LEU A 315 -9.77 13.23 10.16
N HIS A 316 -9.66 14.42 9.57
CA HIS A 316 -10.81 15.26 9.19
C HIS A 316 -11.82 14.51 8.32
N VAL A 317 -11.32 13.78 7.33
CA VAL A 317 -12.15 13.07 6.36
C VAL A 317 -12.78 11.80 6.93
N LEU A 318 -12.07 11.09 7.82
CA LEU A 318 -12.62 9.94 8.54
C LEU A 318 -13.68 10.37 9.56
N ASP A 319 -13.46 11.47 10.27
CA ASP A 319 -14.38 12.04 11.26
C ASP A 319 -15.73 12.39 10.60
N ASN A 320 -15.69 13.26 9.60
CA ASN A 320 -16.87 13.69 8.85
C ASN A 320 -17.65 12.54 8.19
N VAL A 321 -16.99 11.44 7.76
CA VAL A 321 -17.70 10.26 7.22
C VAL A 321 -18.39 9.47 8.35
N ILE A 322 -17.72 9.26 9.48
CA ILE A 322 -18.33 8.56 10.62
C ILE A 322 -19.51 9.36 11.17
N ASP A 323 -19.38 10.69 11.26
CA ASP A 323 -20.47 11.60 11.65
C ASP A 323 -21.63 11.57 10.66
N SER A 324 -21.37 11.68 9.35
CA SER A 324 -22.42 11.59 8.33
C SER A 324 -23.17 10.26 8.39
N ILE A 325 -22.50 9.15 8.72
CA ILE A 325 -23.13 7.84 8.93
C ILE A 325 -23.92 7.81 10.25
N ASN A 326 -23.34 8.31 11.34
CA ASN A 326 -24.00 8.38 12.66
C ASN A 326 -25.32 9.19 12.59
N TYR A 327 -25.32 10.31 11.86
CA TYR A 327 -26.48 11.18 11.68
C TYR A 327 -27.35 10.82 10.46
N GLN A 328 -27.02 9.75 9.73
CA GLN A 328 -27.72 9.30 8.50
C GLN A 328 -27.82 10.39 7.40
N ILE A 329 -26.85 11.30 7.38
CA ILE A 329 -26.73 12.38 6.39
C ILE A 329 -26.13 11.79 5.10
N PRO A 330 -26.66 12.13 3.91
CA PRO A 330 -26.08 11.69 2.65
C PRO A 330 -24.72 12.36 2.40
N VAL A 331 -23.68 11.52 2.25
CA VAL A 331 -22.33 11.95 1.88
C VAL A 331 -22.33 12.43 0.43
N SER A 332 -22.41 13.74 0.24
CA SER A 332 -22.39 14.42 -1.07
C SER A 332 -21.40 15.58 -1.05
N HIS A 333 -20.82 15.93 -2.20
CA HIS A 333 -19.88 17.06 -2.26
C HIS A 333 -20.52 18.41 -1.88
N LEU A 334 -21.85 18.56 -2.03
CA LEU A 334 -22.57 19.79 -1.65
C LEU A 334 -22.83 19.92 -0.14
N THR A 335 -22.76 18.81 0.60
CA THR A 335 -22.92 18.75 2.06
C THR A 335 -21.60 18.57 2.79
N TRP A 336 -20.48 18.54 2.07
CA TRP A 336 -19.19 18.12 2.62
C TRP A 336 -18.31 19.28 3.08
N ASN A 337 -17.92 19.27 4.36
CA ASN A 337 -16.97 20.26 4.90
C ASN A 337 -15.51 19.95 4.46
N THR A 338 -14.93 20.83 3.64
CA THR A 338 -13.52 20.80 3.23
C THR A 338 -12.57 21.64 4.11
N GLU A 339 -13.10 22.41 5.06
CA GLU A 339 -12.34 23.26 5.98
C GLU A 339 -11.99 22.50 7.28
N ILE A 340 -10.69 22.34 7.54
CA ILE A 340 -10.17 21.54 8.66
C ILE A 340 -9.92 22.40 9.90
N SER A 341 -10.45 21.96 11.04
CA SER A 341 -10.37 22.65 12.34
C SER A 341 -8.99 22.57 13.00
N ALA A 342 -8.70 23.52 13.89
CA ALA A 342 -7.52 23.48 14.76
C ALA A 342 -7.48 22.25 15.69
N ASN A 343 -8.65 21.72 16.09
CA ASN A 343 -8.72 20.53 16.92
C ASN A 343 -8.24 19.27 16.17
N THR A 344 -8.57 19.16 14.87
CA THR A 344 -8.10 18.06 14.02
C THR A 344 -6.58 18.13 13.78
N VAL A 345 -6.03 19.34 13.65
CA VAL A 345 -4.56 19.57 13.61
C VAL A 345 -3.90 19.14 14.92
N TRP A 346 -4.54 19.42 16.08
CA TRP A 346 -4.05 18.99 17.38
C TRP A 346 -4.07 17.46 17.55
N HIS A 347 -5.16 16.78 17.17
CA HIS A 347 -5.24 15.32 17.13
C HIS A 347 -4.11 14.69 16.28
N ALA A 348 -3.83 15.27 15.11
CA ALA A 348 -2.72 14.84 14.25
C ALA A 348 -1.35 15.01 14.93
N ARG A 349 -1.16 16.06 15.72
CA ARG A 349 0.07 16.35 16.49
C ARG A 349 0.30 15.39 17.66
N GLU A 350 -0.75 15.01 18.37
CA GLU A 350 -0.66 13.98 19.42
C GLU A 350 -0.34 12.61 18.83
N LEU A 351 -0.97 12.25 17.70
CA LEU A 351 -0.64 11.02 16.97
C LEU A 351 0.82 11.01 16.48
N LEU A 352 1.29 12.15 15.95
CA LEU A 352 2.65 12.33 15.48
C LEU A 352 3.69 12.24 16.61
N SER A 353 3.35 12.75 17.80
CA SER A 353 4.18 12.65 19.01
C SER A 353 4.34 11.20 19.45
N HIS A 354 3.25 10.41 19.47
CA HIS A 354 3.31 8.96 19.72
C HIS A 354 4.25 8.25 18.72
N PHE A 355 4.18 8.56 17.42
CA PHE A 355 5.08 7.96 16.42
C PHE A 355 6.55 8.34 16.62
N ILE A 356 6.85 9.58 17.01
CA ILE A 356 8.21 10.03 17.31
C ILE A 356 8.77 9.28 18.52
N GLU A 357 7.97 9.06 19.57
CA GLU A 357 8.36 8.30 20.75
C GLU A 357 8.51 6.79 20.48
N GLN A 358 7.56 6.17 19.79
CA GLN A 358 7.64 4.78 19.31
C GLN A 358 8.94 4.55 18.52
N ARG A 359 9.22 5.46 17.57
CA ARG A 359 10.41 5.37 16.72
C ARG A 359 11.69 5.62 17.51
N HIS A 360 11.72 6.55 18.47
CA HIS A 360 12.87 6.72 19.37
C HIS A 360 13.11 5.46 20.20
N ALA A 361 12.06 4.87 20.78
CA ALA A 361 12.17 3.66 21.60
C ALA A 361 12.67 2.43 20.82
N LEU A 362 12.38 2.33 19.51
CA LEU A 362 12.95 1.31 18.63
C LEU A 362 14.36 1.64 18.10
N MET A 363 14.69 2.91 17.89
CA MET A 363 15.96 3.35 17.30
C MET A 363 17.07 3.61 18.31
N GLU A 364 16.78 3.61 19.61
CA GLU A 364 17.73 3.95 20.67
C GLU A 364 18.99 3.07 20.60
N GLU A 365 20.13 3.68 20.25
CA GLU A 365 21.40 2.97 20.16
C GLU A 365 21.78 2.40 21.52
N LEU A 366 21.82 1.08 21.59
CA LEU A 366 22.17 0.33 22.79
C LEU A 366 23.68 0.48 23.06
N LYS A 367 24.02 1.60 23.71
CA LYS A 367 25.31 1.87 24.32
C LYS A 367 25.55 0.89 25.46
N PHE A 368 25.92 -0.33 25.11
CA PHE A 368 26.56 -1.24 26.04
C PHE A 368 27.77 -0.52 26.65
N PRO A 369 27.91 -0.44 27.99
CA PRO A 369 29.17 -0.04 28.56
C PRO A 369 30.21 -1.06 28.11
N SER A 370 31.19 -0.62 27.31
CA SER A 370 32.28 -1.48 26.88
C SER A 370 32.99 -2.01 28.12
N GLN A 371 33.15 -3.33 28.24
CA GLN A 371 33.96 -3.96 29.28
C GLN A 371 35.47 -3.80 28.99
N SER A 372 35.85 -2.60 28.57
CA SER A 372 37.22 -2.10 28.41
C SER A 372 37.78 -1.74 29.79
N GLY A 373 37.97 -2.75 30.63
CA GLY A 373 38.35 -2.54 32.03
C GLY A 373 38.10 -3.71 32.97
N ALA A 374 38.33 -4.96 32.54
CA ALA A 374 38.70 -5.99 33.51
C ALA A 374 40.12 -5.65 33.98
N PRO A 375 40.35 -5.33 35.28
CA PRO A 375 41.69 -5.03 35.74
C PRO A 375 42.53 -6.31 35.66
N THR A 376 43.63 -6.26 34.91
CA THR A 376 44.68 -7.29 35.01
C THR A 376 45.16 -7.33 36.46
N PRO A 377 45.12 -8.48 37.15
CA PRO A 377 45.66 -8.58 38.50
C PRO A 377 47.16 -8.23 38.47
N PRO A 378 47.69 -7.57 39.51
CA PRO A 378 49.12 -7.25 39.57
C PRO A 378 49.93 -8.54 39.56
N ILE A 379 50.99 -8.56 38.75
CA ILE A 379 51.99 -9.65 38.78
C ILE A 379 52.88 -9.38 39.99
N GLU A 380 52.55 -9.97 41.13
CA GLU A 380 53.46 -10.02 42.27
C GLU A 380 54.61 -10.99 41.98
N VAL A 381 55.79 -10.44 41.75
CA VAL A 381 57.05 -11.19 41.70
C VAL A 381 57.51 -11.40 43.14
N VAL A 382 57.43 -12.65 43.62
CA VAL A 382 57.98 -13.05 44.92
C VAL A 382 58.87 -14.27 44.75
N ASP A 383 60.17 -14.06 44.88
CA ASP A 383 61.18 -15.12 45.01
C ASP A 383 61.13 -15.74 46.41
N GLY A 384 61.57 -17.01 46.53
CA GLY A 384 62.38 -17.39 47.70
C GLY A 384 61.79 -18.32 48.79
N GLN A 385 61.76 -19.62 48.48
CA GLN A 385 62.16 -20.74 49.39
C GLN A 385 61.25 -21.30 50.52
N ASN A 386 61.40 -22.64 50.67
CA ASN A 386 61.24 -23.49 51.88
C ASN A 386 59.86 -23.98 52.39
N ARG A 387 59.52 -25.22 51.96
CA ARG A 387 59.16 -26.47 52.74
C ARG A 387 58.36 -26.32 54.05
N VAL A 388 57.39 -27.20 54.37
CA VAL A 388 57.58 -28.65 54.69
C VAL A 388 56.33 -29.53 54.42
N VAL A 389 56.60 -30.72 53.86
CA VAL A 389 55.93 -32.06 53.95
C VAL A 389 54.58 -32.14 54.72
N SER A 390 53.49 -32.61 54.10
CA SER A 390 53.09 -34.05 54.10
C SER A 390 51.92 -34.37 53.13
N ARG A 391 51.50 -35.63 52.87
CA ARG A 391 52.18 -36.87 52.40
C ARG A 391 51.23 -38.09 52.55
N ASN A 392 50.68 -38.63 51.44
CA ASN A 392 50.26 -40.05 51.21
C ASN A 392 49.70 -40.13 49.76
N MET A 393 50.14 -40.98 48.81
CA MET A 393 50.45 -42.43 48.75
C MET A 393 49.23 -43.33 48.48
N LEU A 394 48.99 -43.68 47.19
CA LEU A 394 49.05 -45.06 46.64
C LEU A 394 48.59 -45.13 45.16
N THR A 395 49.31 -45.92 44.32
CA THR A 395 49.04 -46.22 42.89
C THR A 395 49.87 -47.45 42.44
N PRO A 396 49.70 -47.99 41.20
CA PRO A 396 48.50 -48.12 40.37
C PRO A 396 48.09 -49.62 40.35
N PRO A 397 48.52 -50.55 39.46
CA PRO A 397 48.78 -50.59 38.00
C PRO A 397 47.57 -51.25 37.25
N GLN A 398 47.56 -51.77 36.00
CA GLN A 398 48.50 -51.94 34.88
C GLN A 398 47.71 -52.09 33.53
N ARG A 399 48.42 -52.20 32.39
CA ARG A 399 48.01 -52.81 31.09
C ARG A 399 47.05 -52.06 30.14
N SER A 400 47.67 -51.22 29.32
CA SER A 400 47.46 -51.12 27.86
C SER A 400 48.24 -52.29 27.13
N PRO A 401 48.51 -52.38 25.79
CA PRO A 401 48.68 -51.32 24.77
C PRO A 401 48.18 -51.64 23.32
N GLN A 402 48.67 -50.84 22.35
CA GLN A 402 48.73 -51.02 20.88
C GLN A 402 47.54 -50.51 20.02
N ASN A 403 47.75 -49.89 18.83
CA ASN A 403 48.95 -49.32 18.20
C ASN A 403 48.61 -48.45 16.94
N VAL A 404 49.41 -47.40 16.66
CA VAL A 404 49.86 -46.93 15.29
C VAL A 404 48.75 -46.36 14.33
N MET A 405 48.94 -45.37 13.45
CA MET A 405 50.13 -44.77 12.77
C MET A 405 50.05 -43.24 12.53
N MET A 406 51.19 -42.63 12.20
CA MET A 406 51.33 -41.23 11.75
C MET A 406 50.85 -40.95 10.31
N ARG A 407 50.57 -39.68 9.99
CA ARG A 407 51.34 -38.91 8.98
C ARG A 407 51.19 -37.38 9.11
N SER A 408 52.07 -36.63 8.44
CA SER A 408 52.25 -35.18 8.58
C SER A 408 52.70 -34.53 7.26
N ASN A 409 52.53 -33.20 7.14
CA ASN A 409 53.20 -32.22 6.25
C ASN A 409 53.18 -32.49 4.72
N ASN A 410 52.94 -31.52 3.83
CA ASN A 410 53.69 -30.26 3.72
C ASN A 410 52.98 -29.22 2.79
N SER A 411 53.62 -28.06 2.57
CA SER A 411 53.11 -26.91 1.79
C SER A 411 53.81 -26.69 0.43
N VAL A 412 53.19 -25.90 -0.47
CA VAL A 412 53.81 -25.26 -1.66
C VAL A 412 53.19 -23.85 -1.86
N ASN A 413 53.98 -22.89 -2.38
CA ASN A 413 53.60 -21.49 -2.59
C ASN A 413 53.37 -21.12 -4.07
N THR A 414 52.50 -20.13 -4.32
CA THR A 414 52.52 -19.22 -5.50
C THR A 414 51.78 -17.93 -5.11
N VAL A 415 52.43 -16.80 -4.77
CA VAL A 415 53.13 -15.81 -5.62
C VAL A 415 52.17 -14.87 -6.38
N ASN A 416 52.15 -13.58 -5.97
CA ASN A 416 51.49 -12.45 -6.64
C ASN A 416 52.38 -11.88 -7.78
N PRO A 417 51.81 -11.11 -8.73
CA PRO A 417 51.84 -9.63 -8.64
C PRO A 417 50.43 -9.00 -8.78
N VAL A 418 50.03 -8.04 -7.94
CA VAL A 418 50.35 -6.60 -8.03
C VAL A 418 49.89 -5.94 -9.34
N ASN A 419 48.85 -5.09 -9.24
CA ASN A 419 48.89 -3.77 -9.88
C ASN A 419 48.00 -2.76 -9.12
N ASN A 420 48.55 -1.60 -8.80
CA ASN A 420 47.87 -0.50 -8.09
C ASN A 420 47.65 0.68 -9.03
N VAL A 421 46.44 1.24 -9.07
CA VAL A 421 46.22 2.61 -9.57
C VAL A 421 45.43 3.40 -8.53
N ARG A 422 46.15 4.05 -7.61
CA ARG A 422 45.60 5.11 -6.75
C ARG A 422 45.55 6.43 -7.54
N ARG A 423 44.41 7.13 -7.50
CA ARG A 423 44.35 8.59 -7.68
C ARG A 423 43.39 9.21 -6.67
N ASN A 424 43.95 9.70 -5.57
CA ASN A 424 43.38 10.77 -4.74
C ASN A 424 44.33 11.96 -4.86
N ILE A 425 43.82 13.18 -5.09
CA ILE A 425 44.49 14.43 -4.69
C ILE A 425 43.54 15.64 -4.77
N LEU A 426 43.55 16.45 -3.71
CA LEU A 426 43.13 17.87 -3.57
C LEU A 426 41.70 18.33 -3.94
N ASN A 427 40.88 18.47 -2.89
CA ASN A 427 40.39 19.74 -2.31
C ASN A 427 40.25 21.03 -3.17
N ASN A 428 39.14 21.73 -2.87
CA ASN A 428 38.96 23.19 -2.82
C ASN A 428 39.08 24.03 -4.11
N SER A 429 37.94 24.61 -4.52
CA SER A 429 37.88 25.98 -5.00
C SER A 429 36.48 26.59 -4.75
N ARG A 430 36.40 27.60 -3.87
CA ARG A 430 35.26 28.53 -3.81
C ARG A 430 35.42 29.52 -4.97
N VAL A 431 34.44 29.60 -5.88
CA VAL A 431 34.38 30.67 -6.88
C VAL A 431 33.28 31.64 -6.48
N ARG A 432 33.64 32.92 -6.28
CA ARG A 432 32.68 34.02 -6.10
C ARG A 432 32.05 34.37 -7.44
N GLN A 433 30.76 34.68 -7.47
CA GLN A 433 30.19 35.49 -8.56
C GLN A 433 30.30 36.99 -8.25
N PRO A 434 30.42 37.86 -9.28
CA PRO A 434 30.75 39.27 -9.08
C PRO A 434 29.54 40.15 -8.74
N VAL A 435 29.82 41.24 -8.01
CA VAL A 435 28.87 42.33 -7.78
C VAL A 435 28.61 43.09 -9.08
N ARG A 436 27.36 43.51 -9.32
CA ARG A 436 27.05 44.56 -10.32
C ARG A 436 26.02 45.53 -9.74
N ASN A 437 26.43 46.77 -9.55
CA ASN A 437 25.61 47.83 -8.96
C ASN A 437 24.59 48.37 -9.98
N TYR A 438 23.33 48.54 -9.57
CA TYR A 438 22.39 49.47 -10.19
C TYR A 438 21.45 50.08 -9.12
N GLN A 439 21.68 51.36 -8.80
CA GLN A 439 20.64 52.33 -8.43
C GLN A 439 19.97 52.84 -9.74
N PRO A 440 18.85 53.59 -9.75
CA PRO A 440 18.24 54.42 -8.68
C PRO A 440 16.69 54.29 -8.63
N PRO A 441 15.88 55.30 -8.23
CA PRO A 441 16.00 56.35 -7.19
C PRO A 441 14.89 56.27 -6.11
N LEU A 442 14.99 57.11 -5.06
CA LEU A 442 13.86 57.51 -4.19
C LEU A 442 13.20 58.81 -4.74
N PRO A 443 11.93 59.11 -4.39
CA PRO A 443 11.77 60.23 -3.43
C PRO A 443 10.54 60.18 -2.47
N LEU A 444 10.79 60.70 -1.26
CA LEU A 444 9.92 61.57 -0.42
C LEU A 444 8.58 61.10 0.22
N ASN A 445 8.51 61.31 1.55
CA ASN A 445 7.36 61.78 2.37
C ASN A 445 6.17 60.82 2.63
N SER A 446 5.48 60.86 3.78
CA SER A 446 5.60 61.66 5.03
C SER A 446 5.04 60.91 6.27
N THR A 447 5.10 61.55 7.45
CA THR A 447 4.25 61.35 8.66
C THR A 447 4.18 59.94 9.28
N VAL A 448 4.79 59.68 10.45
CA VAL A 448 4.40 60.13 11.81
C VAL A 448 2.99 59.65 12.22
N VAL A 449 2.95 58.69 13.14
CA VAL A 449 2.17 58.68 14.40
C VAL A 449 2.77 57.56 15.29
N GLU A 450 2.99 57.87 16.57
CA GLU A 450 3.29 56.91 17.64
C GLU A 450 2.03 56.79 18.53
N PRO A 451 1.77 55.65 19.20
CA PRO A 451 2.04 55.71 20.64
C PRO A 451 2.51 54.41 21.31
N ILE A 452 3.29 54.60 22.36
CA ILE A 452 3.61 53.64 23.41
C ILE A 452 2.47 53.60 24.45
N ILE A 453 2.17 52.45 25.06
CA ILE A 453 1.76 52.36 26.49
C ILE A 453 1.90 50.93 27.05
N GLN A 454 1.95 50.82 28.38
CA GLN A 454 2.56 49.72 29.13
C GLN A 454 1.63 48.55 29.47
N SER A 455 2.22 47.35 29.41
CA SER A 455 2.24 46.33 30.50
C SER A 455 1.35 46.57 31.74
N VAL A 456 0.49 45.60 32.04
CA VAL A 456 0.04 45.30 33.42
C VAL A 456 0.24 43.81 33.70
N ARG A 457 0.79 43.47 34.88
CA ARG A 457 0.83 42.11 35.44
C ARG A 457 -0.28 41.94 36.48
N SER A 458 -0.81 40.73 36.64
CA SER A 458 -1.55 40.30 37.82
C SER A 458 -1.26 38.82 38.13
N ASN A 459 -1.47 38.40 39.39
CA ASN A 459 -0.93 37.15 39.93
C ASN A 459 -2.05 36.14 40.29
N ALA A 460 -1.81 34.87 39.92
CA ALA A 460 -1.92 33.66 40.75
C ALA A 460 -3.15 33.35 41.65
N ILE A 461 -3.65 32.11 41.50
CA ILE A 461 -3.98 31.13 42.59
C ILE A 461 -5.29 31.37 43.40
N PRO A 462 -6.09 30.33 43.82
CA PRO A 462 -6.18 28.91 43.39
C PRO A 462 -7.63 28.30 43.31
N ALA A 463 -7.69 26.97 43.18
CA ALA A 463 -8.62 26.04 43.86
C ALA A 463 -9.98 25.64 43.23
N THR A 464 -9.98 24.44 42.65
CA THR A 464 -10.94 23.32 42.85
C THR A 464 -12.38 23.61 43.33
N GLN A 465 -13.35 23.17 42.52
CA GLN A 465 -14.56 22.50 43.03
C GLN A 465 -15.04 21.41 42.05
N THR A 466 -15.34 20.23 42.59
CA THR A 466 -15.88 19.07 41.85
C THR A 466 -17.40 18.99 42.03
N ILE A 467 -18.15 18.91 40.94
CA ILE A 467 -19.61 18.72 40.97
C ILE A 467 -19.92 17.33 40.40
N PRO A 468 -20.58 16.42 41.14
CA PRO A 468 -20.98 15.11 40.63
C PRO A 468 -22.26 15.23 39.78
N PHE A 469 -22.28 14.58 38.62
CA PHE A 469 -23.43 14.54 37.73
C PHE A 469 -24.14 13.18 37.85
N ASN A 470 -25.35 13.15 38.39
CA ASN A 470 -26.19 11.94 38.42
C ASN A 470 -27.13 11.94 37.20
N PRO A 471 -27.24 10.83 36.45
CA PRO A 471 -28.19 10.73 35.34
C PRO A 471 -29.62 10.57 35.87
N ILE A 472 -30.53 11.41 35.38
CA ILE A 472 -31.98 11.23 35.60
C ILE A 472 -32.50 10.28 34.53
N ILE A 473 -33.13 9.18 34.96
CA ILE A 473 -33.88 8.26 34.11
C ILE A 473 -35.34 8.72 34.10
N THR A 474 -35.91 8.95 32.91
CA THR A 474 -37.34 9.19 32.76
C THR A 474 -37.87 8.47 31.51
N ASN A 475 -38.81 7.55 31.70
CA ASN A 475 -39.63 6.99 30.62
C ASN A 475 -40.85 7.90 30.36
N CYS A 476 -41.32 7.91 29.11
CA CYS A 476 -42.69 8.06 28.61
C CYS A 476 -42.60 8.42 27.12
N GLU A 477 -43.04 7.58 26.18
CA GLU A 477 -44.45 7.36 25.78
C GLU A 477 -45.06 8.52 24.97
N THR A 478 -45.15 8.29 23.65
CA THR A 478 -46.12 8.79 22.65
C THR A 478 -46.92 10.07 22.90
N LEU A 479 -46.82 11.05 21.99
CA LEU A 479 -48.00 11.73 21.40
C LEU A 479 -47.71 12.46 20.07
N ASN A 480 -48.77 12.92 19.40
CA ASN A 480 -48.83 13.31 17.98
C ASN A 480 -48.33 14.74 17.63
N ASN A 481 -47.81 14.85 16.40
CA ASN A 481 -47.99 15.90 15.38
C ASN A 481 -47.89 17.41 15.70
N ASN A 482 -47.23 18.12 14.77
CA ASN A 482 -47.38 19.54 14.40
C ASN A 482 -47.01 20.61 15.44
N LEU A 483 -45.76 21.09 15.40
CA LEU A 483 -45.40 22.32 14.64
C LEU A 483 -43.93 22.72 14.81
N ASN A 484 -43.43 23.44 13.80
CA ASN A 484 -42.18 24.21 13.71
C ASN A 484 -41.36 24.40 15.00
N THR A 485 -40.21 23.72 15.06
CA THR A 485 -39.06 24.15 15.86
C THR A 485 -37.83 24.31 14.96
N GLU A 486 -37.09 25.39 15.16
CA GLU A 486 -35.87 25.67 14.40
C GLU A 486 -34.77 24.68 14.82
N LEU A 487 -34.28 23.90 13.86
CA LEU A 487 -33.12 23.03 14.05
C LEU A 487 -31.86 23.90 14.17
N ASN A 488 -31.38 24.06 15.41
CA ASN A 488 -30.06 24.62 15.71
C ASN A 488 -28.96 23.66 15.22
N LEU A 489 -28.73 23.66 13.91
CA LEU A 489 -27.58 23.00 13.29
C LEU A 489 -26.28 23.72 13.69
N PRO A 490 -25.18 22.98 13.95
CA PRO A 490 -23.87 23.60 14.17
C PRO A 490 -23.43 24.46 12.99
N THR A 491 -22.66 25.52 13.28
CA THR A 491 -22.24 26.56 12.31
C THR A 491 -21.50 26.02 11.06
N ALA A 492 -20.97 24.80 11.14
CA ALA A 492 -20.29 24.07 10.07
C ALA A 492 -21.18 23.67 8.87
N LEU A 493 -22.51 23.89 8.94
CA LEU A 493 -23.46 23.55 7.88
C LEU A 493 -24.12 24.77 7.20
N SER A 494 -23.39 25.88 7.10
CA SER A 494 -23.85 27.10 6.42
C SER A 494 -23.55 27.07 4.91
N VAL A 495 -24.60 27.12 4.08
CA VAL A 495 -24.49 26.94 2.62
C VAL A 495 -24.29 28.28 1.91
N SER A 496 -23.10 28.47 1.32
CA SER A 496 -22.83 29.56 0.37
C SER A 496 -22.87 29.03 -1.07
N ARG A 497 -23.72 29.60 -1.93
CA ARG A 497 -23.67 29.39 -3.39
C ARG A 497 -22.93 30.53 -4.08
N SER A 498 -22.06 30.18 -5.02
CA SER A 498 -21.55 31.06 -6.06
C SER A 498 -21.62 30.31 -7.39
N GLU A 499 -22.27 30.92 -8.39
CA GLU A 499 -22.40 30.37 -9.75
C GLU A 499 -21.35 31.04 -10.68
N ASP A 500 -21.23 30.53 -11.91
CA ASP A 500 -20.28 30.93 -12.97
C ASP A 500 -18.78 30.66 -12.67
N GLN A 501 -17.93 30.21 -13.61
CA GLN A 501 -18.03 30.18 -15.08
C GLN A 501 -17.63 28.82 -15.67
N ALA A 502 -18.09 28.53 -16.89
CA ALA A 502 -17.62 27.41 -17.70
C ALA A 502 -16.68 27.90 -18.81
N ASP A 503 -15.65 27.11 -19.13
CA ASP A 503 -14.78 27.37 -20.29
C ASP A 503 -14.47 26.07 -21.05
N GLN A 504 -14.31 26.15 -22.38
CA GLN A 504 -14.41 24.99 -23.27
C GLN A 504 -13.04 24.52 -23.78
N ALA A 505 -12.75 23.22 -23.63
CA ALA A 505 -11.55 22.59 -24.21
C ALA A 505 -11.93 21.56 -25.30
N ILE A 506 -11.32 21.72 -26.48
CA ILE A 506 -11.61 20.93 -27.68
C ILE A 506 -11.00 19.52 -27.57
N PRO A 507 -11.72 18.43 -27.94
CA PRO A 507 -11.19 17.07 -27.85
C PRO A 507 -10.09 16.81 -28.90
N VAL A 508 -8.90 16.47 -28.43
CA VAL A 508 -7.80 16.00 -29.29
C VAL A 508 -8.06 14.56 -29.72
N LEU A 509 -7.98 14.30 -31.04
CA LEU A 509 -8.13 12.97 -31.64
C LEU A 509 -7.02 12.02 -31.19
N LEU A 510 -7.31 11.19 -30.18
CA LEU A 510 -6.43 10.09 -29.77
C LEU A 510 -6.65 8.85 -30.65
N SER A 511 -5.54 8.22 -31.03
CA SER A 511 -5.50 7.07 -31.93
C SER A 511 -6.00 5.77 -31.29
N ARG A 512 -6.50 4.84 -32.13
CA ARG A 512 -7.11 3.59 -31.69
C ARG A 512 -6.09 2.66 -31.01
N ALA A 513 -6.24 2.43 -29.71
CA ALA A 513 -5.63 1.30 -29.01
C ALA A 513 -6.34 -0.02 -29.42
N PRO A 514 -5.64 -1.18 -29.44
CA PRO A 514 -6.17 -2.41 -30.01
C PRO A 514 -6.84 -3.35 -28.97
N ASN A 515 -7.82 -4.15 -29.41
CA ASN A 515 -8.85 -4.77 -28.55
C ASN A 515 -8.44 -6.11 -27.89
N THR A 516 -7.93 -6.08 -26.66
CA THR A 516 -7.48 -7.31 -25.95
C THR A 516 -8.58 -8.20 -25.38
N SER A 517 -9.78 -7.69 -25.09
CA SER A 517 -10.89 -8.51 -24.58
C SER A 517 -11.82 -9.00 -25.69
N ILE A 518 -11.99 -10.33 -25.79
CA ILE A 518 -12.93 -10.99 -26.71
C ILE A 518 -14.29 -11.32 -26.04
N SER A 519 -14.34 -11.41 -24.70
CA SER A 519 -15.56 -11.83 -23.98
C SER A 519 -16.69 -10.81 -24.08
N ASP A 520 -16.33 -9.54 -24.22
CA ASP A 520 -17.22 -8.40 -23.97
C ASP A 520 -17.69 -7.72 -25.28
N ILE A 521 -17.19 -8.18 -26.43
CA ILE A 521 -17.56 -7.69 -27.76
C ILE A 521 -18.93 -8.29 -28.17
N SER A 522 -19.84 -7.49 -28.72
CA SER A 522 -21.14 -7.97 -29.24
C SER A 522 -20.99 -9.12 -30.24
N LYS A 523 -22.05 -9.92 -30.44
CA LYS A 523 -22.03 -11.04 -31.40
C LYS A 523 -21.72 -10.52 -32.81
N GLU A 524 -22.35 -9.41 -33.16
CA GLU A 524 -22.29 -8.70 -34.43
C GLU A 524 -20.91 -8.08 -34.66
N ASP A 525 -20.35 -7.39 -33.66
CA ASP A 525 -19.01 -6.79 -33.74
C ASP A 525 -17.90 -7.83 -33.76
N PHE A 526 -18.06 -8.95 -33.07
CA PHE A 526 -17.11 -10.05 -33.12
C PHE A 526 -17.07 -10.67 -34.52
N ILE A 527 -18.24 -10.95 -35.11
CA ILE A 527 -18.36 -11.49 -36.47
C ILE A 527 -17.82 -10.48 -37.50
N ARG A 528 -18.12 -9.18 -37.33
CA ARG A 528 -17.63 -8.08 -38.18
C ARG A 528 -16.12 -7.93 -38.12
N THR A 529 -15.55 -7.85 -36.91
CA THR A 529 -14.13 -7.56 -36.67
C THR A 529 -13.25 -8.78 -36.98
N GLN A 530 -13.66 -9.97 -36.56
CA GLN A 530 -12.84 -11.19 -36.66
C GLN A 530 -13.23 -12.11 -37.83
N ARG A 531 -14.05 -11.60 -38.76
CA ARG A 531 -14.60 -12.24 -39.98
C ARG A 531 -13.65 -13.23 -40.66
N ASN A 532 -12.43 -12.80 -40.94
CA ASN A 532 -11.44 -13.58 -41.68
C ASN A 532 -10.90 -14.78 -40.89
N SER A 533 -10.61 -14.61 -39.60
CA SER A 533 -10.11 -15.68 -38.74
C SER A 533 -11.21 -16.65 -38.34
N LEU A 534 -12.42 -16.12 -38.08
CA LEU A 534 -13.64 -16.91 -37.91
C LEU A 534 -13.87 -17.83 -39.12
N LYS A 535 -13.78 -17.29 -40.35
CA LYS A 535 -13.86 -18.06 -41.59
C LYS A 535 -12.76 -19.11 -41.74
N LYS A 536 -11.49 -18.79 -41.41
CA LYS A 536 -10.37 -19.74 -41.44
C LYS A 536 -10.58 -20.92 -40.50
N LEU A 537 -10.94 -20.66 -39.24
CA LEU A 537 -11.14 -21.71 -38.24
C LEU A 537 -12.35 -22.60 -38.58
N LEU A 538 -13.49 -22.01 -38.98
CA LEU A 538 -14.68 -22.77 -39.34
C LEU A 538 -14.44 -23.67 -40.57
N LYS A 539 -13.72 -23.19 -41.59
CA LYS A 539 -13.29 -24.01 -42.75
C LYS A 539 -12.14 -25.01 -42.47
N HIS A 540 -11.51 -25.00 -41.29
CA HIS A 540 -10.39 -25.90 -41.00
C HIS A 540 -10.83 -27.38 -40.96
N THR A 541 -10.00 -28.28 -41.49
CA THR A 541 -10.29 -29.69 -41.80
C THR A 541 -10.33 -30.65 -40.60
N THR A 542 -10.03 -30.19 -39.38
CA THR A 542 -10.21 -31.01 -38.17
C THR A 542 -11.53 -30.69 -37.48
N GLY A 543 -12.26 -31.74 -37.08
CA GLY A 543 -13.45 -31.61 -36.24
C GLY A 543 -13.12 -31.19 -34.81
N GLU A 544 -11.92 -31.51 -34.32
CA GLU A 544 -11.43 -31.12 -32.99
C GLU A 544 -10.22 -30.18 -33.10
N ILE A 545 -10.16 -29.15 -32.25
CA ILE A 545 -9.11 -28.12 -32.27
C ILE A 545 -8.72 -27.73 -30.83
N THR A 546 -7.42 -27.74 -30.53
CA THR A 546 -6.87 -27.23 -29.25
C THR A 546 -6.36 -25.79 -29.39
N PRO A 547 -6.24 -25.00 -28.30
CA PRO A 547 -5.72 -23.63 -28.37
C PRO A 547 -4.28 -23.58 -28.88
N SER A 548 -3.47 -24.58 -28.50
CA SER A 548 -2.12 -24.77 -29.03
C SER A 548 -2.11 -24.99 -30.55
N ARG A 549 -3.11 -25.71 -31.09
CA ARG A 549 -3.25 -25.92 -32.53
C ARG A 549 -3.75 -24.66 -33.26
N CYS A 550 -4.66 -23.89 -32.67
CA CYS A 550 -5.05 -22.56 -33.16
C CYS A 550 -3.84 -21.62 -33.31
N VAL A 551 -2.96 -21.62 -32.29
CA VAL A 551 -1.70 -20.86 -32.28
C VAL A 551 -0.76 -21.33 -33.39
N GLN A 552 -0.45 -22.63 -33.46
CA GLN A 552 0.43 -23.21 -34.48
C GLN A 552 -0.04 -22.92 -35.91
N LEU A 553 -1.34 -23.04 -36.16
CA LEU A 553 -1.94 -22.88 -37.49
C LEU A 553 -2.41 -21.45 -37.79
N LYS A 554 -2.12 -20.48 -36.91
CA LYS A 554 -2.49 -19.05 -37.06
C LYS A 554 -3.99 -18.83 -37.35
N LEU A 555 -4.86 -19.65 -36.73
CA LEU A 555 -6.30 -19.68 -37.03
C LEU A 555 -7.09 -18.60 -36.28
N THR A 556 -6.57 -18.11 -35.14
CA THR A 556 -7.15 -16.99 -34.39
C THR A 556 -6.35 -15.71 -34.66
N PRO A 557 -7.01 -14.54 -34.69
CA PRO A 557 -6.34 -13.26 -34.98
C PRO A 557 -5.37 -12.87 -33.86
N ASP A 558 -4.47 -11.93 -34.15
CA ASP A 558 -3.80 -11.12 -33.14
C ASP A 558 -4.60 -9.82 -33.01
N ALA A 559 -4.99 -9.45 -31.79
CA ALA A 559 -5.78 -8.25 -31.53
C ALA A 559 -4.95 -7.11 -30.92
N THR A 560 -3.63 -7.16 -31.11
CA THR A 560 -2.64 -6.18 -30.60
C THR A 560 -1.55 -5.79 -31.61
N ALA A 561 -1.36 -6.55 -32.69
CA ALA A 561 -0.22 -6.38 -33.61
C ALA A 561 -0.35 -5.19 -34.59
N SER A 562 0.68 -4.35 -34.62
CA SER A 562 1.24 -3.81 -35.87
C SER A 562 2.12 -4.88 -36.56
N ASP A 563 2.43 -4.72 -37.83
CA ASP A 563 2.76 -5.84 -38.74
C ASP A 563 3.96 -6.74 -38.36
N GLU A 564 4.93 -6.28 -37.56
CA GLU A 564 6.27 -6.89 -37.54
C GLU A 564 6.51 -8.02 -36.52
N THR A 565 5.72 -8.18 -35.43
CA THR A 565 5.99 -9.22 -34.40
C THR A 565 4.75 -9.95 -33.85
N GLN A 566 4.03 -10.68 -34.72
CA GLN A 566 2.88 -11.52 -34.36
C GLN A 566 3.17 -12.50 -33.20
N ARG A 567 2.41 -12.42 -32.08
CA ARG A 567 2.54 -13.34 -30.93
C ARG A 567 1.22 -14.02 -30.58
N TYR A 568 0.88 -15.04 -31.36
CA TYR A 568 -0.26 -15.94 -31.13
C TYR A 568 -0.23 -16.58 -29.73
N THR A 569 -1.14 -16.19 -28.82
CA THR A 569 -1.20 -16.73 -27.45
C THR A 569 -2.30 -17.79 -27.27
N GLN A 570 -1.98 -18.86 -26.55
CA GLN A 570 -2.94 -19.95 -26.28
C GLN A 570 -4.15 -19.48 -25.45
N ASN A 571 -3.97 -18.47 -24.58
CA ASN A 571 -5.05 -17.89 -23.80
C ASN A 571 -6.09 -17.20 -24.70
N PHE A 572 -5.64 -16.37 -25.64
CA PHE A 572 -6.51 -15.69 -26.59
C PHE A 572 -7.25 -16.70 -27.49
N SER A 573 -6.55 -17.72 -28.00
CA SER A 573 -7.19 -18.80 -28.75
C SER A 573 -8.23 -19.56 -27.93
N ARG A 574 -8.03 -19.76 -26.62
CA ARG A 574 -9.03 -20.39 -25.73
C ARG A 574 -10.29 -19.54 -25.58
N LEU A 575 -10.15 -18.22 -25.46
CA LEU A 575 -11.29 -17.29 -25.39
C LEU A 575 -12.06 -17.24 -26.73
N PHE A 576 -11.34 -17.23 -27.86
CA PHE A 576 -11.94 -17.28 -29.20
C PHE A 576 -12.77 -18.56 -29.40
N LEU A 577 -12.26 -19.72 -28.96
CA LEU A 577 -12.98 -21.00 -29.02
C LEU A 577 -14.20 -21.02 -28.08
N LYS A 578 -14.11 -20.47 -26.86
CA LYS A 578 -15.28 -20.30 -25.98
C LYS A 578 -16.35 -19.36 -26.58
N ARG A 579 -15.98 -18.33 -27.34
CA ARG A 579 -16.96 -17.46 -28.02
C ARG A 579 -17.70 -18.20 -29.15
N LEU A 580 -17.04 -19.15 -29.82
CA LEU A 580 -17.65 -20.02 -30.82
C LEU A 580 -18.59 -21.08 -30.25
N GLU A 581 -18.28 -21.60 -29.07
CA GLU A 581 -19.19 -22.44 -28.27
C GLU A 581 -20.45 -21.65 -27.88
N LEU A 582 -20.31 -20.42 -27.39
CA LEU A 582 -21.44 -19.52 -27.09
C LEU A 582 -22.28 -19.18 -28.34
N PHE A 583 -21.69 -19.21 -29.53
CA PHE A 583 -22.42 -19.07 -30.80
C PHE A 583 -23.04 -20.39 -31.32
N GLY A 584 -22.84 -21.52 -30.64
CA GLY A 584 -23.44 -22.82 -31.00
C GLY A 584 -22.71 -23.63 -32.08
N PHE A 585 -21.51 -23.22 -32.50
CA PHE A 585 -20.72 -23.92 -33.53
C PHE A 585 -20.00 -25.19 -33.05
N GLY A 586 -20.00 -25.45 -31.75
CA GLY A 586 -19.29 -26.58 -31.14
C GLY A 586 -19.36 -26.56 -29.62
N ILE A 587 -18.61 -27.44 -28.98
CA ILE A 587 -18.55 -27.61 -27.51
C ILE A 587 -17.07 -27.58 -27.08
N CYS A 588 -16.77 -26.93 -25.95
CA CYS A 588 -15.44 -26.93 -25.34
C CYS A 588 -15.36 -27.98 -24.22
N GLU A 589 -14.68 -29.09 -24.49
CA GLU A 589 -14.29 -30.05 -23.45
C GLU A 589 -13.01 -29.58 -22.72
N GLY A 590 -12.83 -30.04 -21.48
CA GLY A 590 -11.72 -29.66 -20.60
C GLY A 590 -12.14 -28.71 -19.49
N ALA A 591 -12.11 -29.21 -18.25
CA ALA A 591 -12.76 -28.63 -17.08
C ALA A 591 -12.45 -27.14 -16.82
N ASN A 592 -13.42 -26.44 -16.23
CA ASN A 592 -13.26 -25.05 -15.78
C ASN A 592 -12.26 -24.90 -14.61
N ASN A 593 -11.89 -26.00 -13.92
CA ASN A 593 -11.02 -25.98 -12.75
C ASN A 593 -9.56 -26.37 -13.10
N GLY A 594 -8.65 -25.40 -13.06
CA GLY A 594 -7.19 -25.57 -12.92
C GLY A 594 -6.41 -26.16 -14.11
N ASN A 595 -6.81 -27.32 -14.62
CA ASN A 595 -5.91 -28.20 -15.38
C ASN A 595 -5.84 -27.85 -16.88
N LYS A 596 -4.98 -26.86 -17.22
CA LYS A 596 -4.85 -26.25 -18.56
C LYS A 596 -4.51 -27.21 -19.71
N ARG A 597 -4.17 -28.48 -19.45
CA ARG A 597 -3.64 -29.44 -20.45
C ARG A 597 -4.70 -30.12 -21.33
N HIS A 598 -5.99 -30.08 -20.98
CA HIS A 598 -7.04 -30.88 -21.63
C HIS A 598 -8.17 -30.07 -22.29
N PHE A 599 -7.92 -28.83 -22.71
CA PHE A 599 -8.95 -28.03 -23.41
C PHE A 599 -9.01 -28.32 -24.91
N VAL A 600 -10.18 -28.76 -25.40
CA VAL A 600 -10.45 -29.13 -26.79
C VAL A 600 -11.80 -28.55 -27.23
N PHE A 601 -11.85 -27.87 -28.37
CA PHE A 601 -13.10 -27.47 -29.01
C PHE A 601 -13.49 -28.47 -30.09
N LYS A 602 -14.70 -29.04 -30.01
CA LYS A 602 -15.26 -29.99 -30.97
C LYS A 602 -16.37 -29.31 -31.78
N LYS A 603 -16.23 -29.27 -33.10
CA LYS A 603 -17.20 -28.69 -34.04
C LYS A 603 -18.49 -29.51 -34.07
N LYS A 604 -19.63 -28.83 -34.23
CA LYS A 604 -20.94 -29.45 -34.50
C LYS A 604 -21.08 -29.74 -36.00
N LYS A 605 -21.79 -30.79 -36.40
CA LYS A 605 -22.11 -31.05 -37.84
C LYS A 605 -23.11 -30.01 -38.36
N PHE A 606 -23.04 -29.64 -39.64
CA PHE A 606 -23.92 -28.61 -40.23
C PHE A 606 -25.41 -28.94 -40.05
N SER A 607 -25.81 -30.20 -40.20
CA SER A 607 -27.17 -30.68 -39.99
C SER A 607 -27.73 -30.42 -38.58
N ALA A 608 -26.85 -30.23 -37.58
CA ALA A 608 -27.21 -29.94 -36.19
C ALA A 608 -26.97 -28.46 -35.80
N LEU A 609 -26.59 -27.59 -36.74
CA LEU A 609 -26.59 -26.14 -36.57
C LEU A 609 -28.03 -25.61 -36.73
N GLY A 610 -28.42 -24.64 -35.90
CA GLY A 610 -29.67 -23.90 -36.04
C GLY A 610 -29.55 -22.76 -37.05
N ASP A 611 -30.67 -22.09 -37.33
CA ASP A 611 -30.76 -21.13 -38.42
C ASP A 611 -29.88 -19.89 -38.20
N ASP A 612 -29.73 -19.43 -36.96
CA ASP A 612 -28.72 -18.44 -36.52
C ASP A 612 -27.31 -18.78 -37.02
N GLN A 613 -26.86 -20.01 -36.80
CA GLN A 613 -25.51 -20.43 -37.19
C GLN A 613 -25.39 -20.60 -38.71
N ARG A 614 -26.47 -21.03 -39.39
CA ARG A 614 -26.53 -21.13 -40.85
C ARG A 614 -26.47 -19.75 -41.51
N GLN A 615 -27.17 -18.76 -40.95
CA GLN A 615 -27.08 -17.38 -41.40
C GLN A 615 -25.66 -16.84 -41.25
N ILE A 616 -25.01 -17.06 -40.11
CA ILE A 616 -23.60 -16.64 -39.91
C ILE A 616 -22.66 -17.33 -40.91
N LEU A 617 -22.88 -18.60 -41.28
CA LEU A 617 -22.09 -19.27 -42.32
C LEU A 617 -22.32 -18.67 -43.72
N ASN A 618 -23.58 -18.34 -44.05
CA ASN A 618 -23.94 -17.63 -45.28
C ASN A 618 -23.28 -16.25 -45.31
N ASP A 619 -23.41 -15.46 -44.25
CA ASP A 619 -22.81 -14.12 -44.11
C ASP A 619 -21.29 -14.16 -44.26
N LEU A 620 -20.63 -15.26 -43.84
CA LEU A 620 -19.19 -15.48 -43.98
C LEU A 620 -18.79 -16.03 -45.37
N ASN A 621 -19.73 -16.32 -46.27
CA ASN A 621 -19.53 -17.05 -47.53
C ASN A 621 -18.80 -18.39 -47.29
N ILE A 622 -19.42 -19.30 -46.52
CA ILE A 622 -18.99 -20.67 -46.25
C ILE A 622 -20.15 -21.60 -46.65
N SER A 623 -19.97 -22.46 -47.66
CA SER A 623 -21.01 -23.42 -48.02
C SER A 623 -21.04 -24.62 -47.06
N GLU A 624 -22.18 -25.33 -47.01
CA GLU A 624 -22.31 -26.57 -46.24
C GLU A 624 -21.20 -27.58 -46.58
N VAL A 625 -20.91 -27.75 -47.87
CA VAL A 625 -19.85 -28.65 -48.36
C VAL A 625 -18.48 -28.24 -47.82
N GLU A 626 -18.19 -26.94 -47.74
CA GLU A 626 -16.92 -26.45 -47.18
C GLU A 626 -16.82 -26.61 -45.67
N TYR A 627 -17.95 -26.44 -44.96
CA TYR A 627 -18.00 -26.62 -43.51
C TYR A 627 -17.88 -28.11 -43.12
N ASN A 628 -18.62 -28.99 -43.79
CA ASN A 628 -18.66 -30.42 -43.48
C ASN A 628 -17.37 -31.18 -43.86
N LYS A 629 -16.43 -30.58 -44.61
CA LYS A 629 -15.11 -31.17 -44.94
C LYS A 629 -14.35 -31.71 -43.71
N CYS A 630 -14.59 -31.14 -42.53
CA CYS A 630 -13.93 -31.56 -41.29
C CYS A 630 -14.54 -32.81 -40.62
N PHE A 631 -15.64 -33.35 -41.16
CA PHE A 631 -16.26 -34.61 -40.72
C PHE A 631 -16.12 -35.74 -41.75
N THR A 632 -15.74 -35.42 -42.98
CA THR A 632 -15.54 -36.40 -44.07
C THR A 632 -14.09 -36.86 -44.22
N SER A 633 -13.14 -36.22 -43.52
CA SER A 633 -11.70 -36.46 -43.60
C SER A 633 -11.18 -37.62 -42.72
N VAL A 634 -12.06 -38.32 -41.99
CA VAL A 634 -11.69 -39.34 -41.00
C VAL A 634 -11.40 -40.69 -41.67
N SER A 635 -10.20 -40.83 -42.25
CA SER A 635 -9.67 -42.14 -42.69
C SER A 635 -8.13 -42.31 -42.70
N ILE A 636 -7.31 -41.25 -42.82
CA ILE A 636 -5.93 -41.40 -43.35
C ILE A 636 -4.79 -41.16 -42.33
N GLU A 637 -4.94 -40.32 -41.30
CA GLU A 637 -3.76 -39.85 -40.51
C GLU A 637 -3.29 -40.78 -39.36
N ASN A 638 -3.91 -41.94 -39.12
CA ASN A 638 -3.64 -42.75 -37.91
C ASN A 638 -2.52 -43.81 -38.02
N GLU A 639 -1.93 -44.07 -39.19
CA GLU A 639 -0.94 -45.16 -39.34
C GLU A 639 0.51 -44.80 -38.92
N GLN A 640 0.87 -43.52 -38.77
CA GLN A 640 2.28 -43.10 -38.69
C GLN A 640 2.87 -42.90 -37.28
N ASN A 641 2.13 -43.15 -36.19
CA ASN A 641 2.66 -43.02 -34.81
C ASN A 641 2.54 -44.31 -33.98
N GLY A 642 3.01 -45.42 -34.55
CA GLY A 642 3.21 -46.66 -33.80
C GLY A 642 4.35 -46.54 -32.78
N LYS A 643 4.02 -46.26 -31.51
CA LYS A 643 4.94 -46.48 -30.39
C LYS A 643 4.25 -47.15 -29.21
N VAL A 644 4.20 -48.48 -29.29
CA VAL A 644 3.72 -49.35 -28.21
C VAL A 644 4.63 -49.21 -26.99
N VAL A 645 4.03 -48.88 -25.85
CA VAL A 645 4.58 -49.19 -24.52
C VAL A 645 3.43 -49.77 -23.71
N CYS A 646 3.33 -51.11 -23.71
CA CYS A 646 2.49 -51.83 -22.76
C CYS A 646 3.22 -51.91 -21.43
N LEU A 647 2.52 -51.59 -20.34
CA LEU A 647 2.68 -52.22 -19.04
C LEU A 647 1.28 -52.35 -18.41
N GLU A 648 1.15 -53.30 -17.51
CA GLU A 648 -0.10 -53.73 -16.86
C GLU A 648 -0.57 -52.78 -15.75
#